data_AF-A0A2T6DW47-F1
#
_entry.id   AF-A0A2T6DW47-F1
#
_cell.length_a   1.000
_cell.length_b   1.000
_cell.length_c   1.000
_cell.angle_alpha   90.00
_cell.angle_beta   90.00
_cell.angle_gamma   90.00
#
_symmetry.space_group_name_H-M   'P 1'
#
loop_
_entity.id
_entity.type
_entity.pdbx_description
1 polymer ?
#
loop_
_entity_poly.entity_id
_entity_poly.type
_entity_poly.pdbx_seq_one_letter_code
_entity_poly.pdbx_strand_id
1 'polypeptide(L)'
;MGLPRLSVQRPISCVRFFSVIVAAWAVLHAPWARAEGSIGLADLDLSQVQDERGNVTDGDMLRTDSGIVLRPGSSLWVDLKGSAVQLKAKVGPLPGSRGGPVRCRFATANDVREVQLKSGDADTEIELPLAGQTLLTIESVPTERPDGVTIHITTSSLRFENARPESWGGAAPIDFKTGDWDVRVDGRSGGLTHLAHPRDPVGMEWIRQAAPWGTGWVRLGDETVAWERPNDIRHTGANSMEAVYRLQGMRIVVRRSIDEKNRLSESYTFENTGLETLQFREGAIGIRVPLVDSYPGADVCLTHRCHVHLWMGGSTAYVDALRMGGDAPHLGLVLTHGALTAYSIYDRIQHSNDRGQFVVHPAAMTIAPRQAKTIGWVLFWHQGADDFQAQAERVPGFVQLEAERYTVELGGAFHVRAKASSSLDGAQLLLNGEPVPTTIAGAELRADVPAKALGEQTIELERGGRKTLLRGYVTLPPLELIRNRVRFILEHQQRRAAGDPLDGAYLIYDNETGQQVHDPSVSDHNAGRERLGMGVLAALYLPLCDDPKLKAELESSLNAYDAFVVRELQDRSGEVFNGAGRAGPPRLYNYPWAVQFHLAMYEAFGRPEHLRRAMEAARGYYDRGGERFYCIGMPVAALLRDLDAAGWTNERKEMLARFGKHAATLAAFGRAYPKHEVNYEQSIVGPAARLMLELYEVTGDGKLLGAAEDQLKLLELFNGRQPDYHLHDIAIRHWDDFWFGKRRLYGDTFPHYWSTITGQAFSLYGRLAGKPDYEARGRAILENNLCAFTPDGHASCAYVYPLTVNGQPGRFFDPWANDQDWALVAWLQEKRDAAAATSRR
;
A
#
# COMPACT_ATOMS: atom_id res chain seq x y z
N MET A 1 -57.59 -77.51 52.05
CA MET A 1 -56.17 -77.89 52.29
C MET A 1 -55.34 -76.65 52.02
N GLY A 2 -54.41 -76.16 52.84
CA GLY A 2 -54.01 -76.47 54.22
C GLY A 2 -53.03 -75.38 54.72
N LEU A 3 -52.95 -75.13 56.03
CA LEU A 3 -51.98 -74.21 56.67
C LEU A 3 -50.61 -74.92 56.85
N PRO A 4 -49.45 -74.20 56.84
CA PRO A 4 -48.95 -73.36 57.96
C PRO A 4 -48.40 -71.97 57.52
N ARG A 5 -48.34 -70.88 58.32
CA ARG A 5 -47.49 -70.56 59.52
C ARG A 5 -45.98 -70.66 59.22
N LEU A 6 -45.08 -69.72 59.54
CA LEU A 6 -44.99 -68.56 60.49
C LEU A 6 -44.25 -67.36 59.80
N SER A 7 -43.84 -66.20 60.37
CA SER A 7 -43.80 -65.62 61.74
C SER A 7 -43.68 -64.07 61.74
N VAL A 8 -44.08 -63.44 62.87
CA VAL A 8 -43.43 -62.35 63.68
C VAL A 8 -42.34 -61.48 62.97
N GLN A 9 -42.38 -60.13 62.93
CA GLN A 9 -42.47 -59.17 64.05
C GLN A 9 -43.01 -57.75 63.64
N ARG A 10 -43.35 -56.90 64.63
CA ARG A 10 -43.93 -55.53 64.57
C ARG A 10 -42.88 -54.44 64.95
N PRO A 11 -43.16 -53.10 65.01
CA PRO A 11 -43.99 -52.15 64.22
C PRO A 11 -43.29 -50.77 63.93
N ILE A 12 -44.04 -49.70 63.56
CA ILE A 12 -43.70 -48.24 63.64
C ILE A 12 -42.70 -47.71 62.58
N SER A 13 -42.70 -46.44 62.11
CA SER A 13 -43.75 -45.47 61.71
C SER A 13 -43.10 -44.30 60.90
N CYS A 14 -43.90 -43.42 60.29
CA CYS A 14 -43.59 -42.00 60.01
C CYS A 14 -42.24 -41.57 59.36
N VAL A 15 -41.85 -42.08 58.17
CA VAL A 15 -40.78 -41.45 57.35
C VAL A 15 -41.08 -41.41 55.83
N ARG A 16 -42.28 -40.98 55.42
CA ARG A 16 -42.62 -40.80 53.97
C ARG A 16 -43.26 -39.47 53.55
N PHE A 17 -43.36 -38.50 54.46
CA PHE A 17 -43.85 -37.15 54.13
C PHE A 17 -42.74 -36.08 54.01
N PHE A 18 -41.53 -36.35 54.49
CA PHE A 18 -40.41 -35.38 54.41
C PHE A 18 -39.68 -35.38 53.05
N SER A 19 -39.68 -36.50 52.32
CA SER A 19 -38.89 -36.66 51.09
C SER A 19 -39.33 -35.77 49.94
N VAL A 20 -40.61 -35.39 49.87
CA VAL A 20 -41.17 -34.56 48.79
C VAL A 20 -40.90 -33.07 49.04
N ILE A 21 -40.88 -32.62 50.30
CA ILE A 21 -40.62 -31.22 50.66
C ILE A 21 -39.12 -30.89 50.52
N VAL A 22 -38.22 -31.81 50.87
CA VAL A 22 -36.77 -31.60 50.71
C VAL A 22 -36.37 -31.54 49.23
N ALA A 23 -36.99 -32.34 48.36
CA ALA A 23 -36.74 -32.29 46.91
C ALA A 23 -37.19 -30.94 46.29
N ALA A 24 -38.34 -30.40 46.72
CA ALA A 24 -38.79 -29.08 46.27
C ALA A 24 -37.91 -27.93 46.81
N TRP A 25 -37.37 -28.05 48.03
CA TRP A 25 -36.51 -27.03 48.63
C TRP A 25 -35.09 -27.01 48.02
N ALA A 26 -34.57 -28.17 47.63
CA ALA A 26 -33.26 -28.32 46.97
C ALA A 26 -33.23 -27.74 45.54
N VAL A 27 -34.36 -27.74 44.82
CA VAL A 27 -34.47 -27.13 43.48
C VAL A 27 -34.59 -25.60 43.55
N LEU A 28 -35.01 -25.04 44.69
CA LEU A 28 -35.10 -23.59 44.93
C LEU A 28 -33.81 -22.98 45.54
N HIS A 29 -32.87 -23.80 46.01
CA HIS A 29 -31.62 -23.36 46.67
C HIS A 29 -30.36 -24.03 46.14
N ALA A 30 -30.40 -24.65 44.95
CA ALA A 30 -29.17 -24.88 44.21
C ALA A 30 -28.49 -23.52 43.96
N PRO A 31 -27.22 -23.31 44.34
CA PRO A 31 -26.47 -22.15 43.88
C PRO A 31 -26.49 -22.22 42.36
N TRP A 32 -27.03 -21.19 41.72
CA TRP A 32 -26.85 -21.04 40.28
C TRP A 32 -25.35 -21.08 40.05
N ALA A 33 -24.88 -22.04 39.25
CA ALA A 33 -23.47 -22.10 38.89
C ALA A 33 -23.13 -20.74 38.28
N ARG A 34 -22.30 -19.95 38.98
CA ARG A 34 -21.92 -18.63 38.50
C ARG A 34 -21.25 -18.84 37.16
N ALA A 35 -21.83 -18.27 36.11
CA ALA A 35 -21.15 -18.25 34.83
C ALA A 35 -19.85 -17.46 35.03
N GLU A 36 -18.73 -18.17 35.00
CA GLU A 36 -17.41 -17.54 34.96
C GLU A 36 -17.10 -17.19 33.51
N GLY A 37 -16.72 -15.94 33.28
CA GLY A 37 -16.31 -15.45 31.97
C GLY A 37 -15.01 -14.68 32.04
N SER A 38 -14.38 -14.49 30.89
CA SER A 38 -13.20 -13.64 30.75
C SER A 38 -13.29 -12.79 29.49
N ILE A 39 -12.77 -11.58 29.55
CA ILE A 39 -12.74 -10.60 28.45
C ILE A 39 -11.37 -9.92 28.40
N GLY A 40 -10.82 -9.64 27.21
CA GLY A 40 -9.59 -8.84 27.11
C GLY A 40 -9.82 -7.38 27.54
N LEU A 41 -8.76 -6.65 27.91
CA LEU A 41 -8.86 -5.20 28.08
C LEU A 41 -9.12 -4.51 26.73
N ALA A 42 -8.49 -4.99 25.64
CA ALA A 42 -8.76 -4.50 24.29
C ALA A 42 -10.23 -4.69 23.87
N ASP A 43 -10.89 -5.68 24.47
CA ASP A 43 -12.30 -6.04 24.30
C ASP A 43 -13.26 -5.22 25.18
N LEU A 44 -12.79 -4.32 26.03
CA LEU A 44 -13.68 -3.48 26.85
C LEU A 44 -14.13 -2.24 26.09
N ASP A 45 -15.17 -1.61 26.62
CA ASP A 45 -15.50 -0.24 26.25
C ASP A 45 -14.41 0.70 26.79
N LEU A 46 -13.64 1.30 25.89
CA LEU A 46 -12.55 2.23 26.21
C LEU A 46 -12.95 3.71 26.00
N SER A 47 -14.22 4.07 25.78
CA SER A 47 -14.63 5.47 25.56
C SER A 47 -14.65 6.35 26.82
N GLN A 48 -13.98 5.92 27.89
CA GLN A 48 -13.70 6.71 29.09
C GLN A 48 -12.19 6.75 29.40
N VAL A 49 -11.36 6.65 28.37
CA VAL A 49 -9.92 6.99 28.43
C VAL A 49 -9.76 8.50 28.56
N GLN A 50 -8.77 8.95 29.34
CA GLN A 50 -8.36 10.34 29.38
C GLN A 50 -6.93 10.51 28.85
N ASP A 51 -6.69 11.56 28.06
CA ASP A 51 -5.35 11.93 27.61
C ASP A 51 -4.49 12.57 28.72
N GLU A 52 -3.25 12.93 28.35
CA GLU A 52 -2.26 13.65 29.17
C GLU A 52 -2.78 14.96 29.83
N ARG A 53 -3.95 15.47 29.43
CA ARG A 53 -4.57 16.73 29.89
C ARG A 53 -5.91 16.49 30.60
N GLY A 54 -6.35 15.24 30.75
CA GLY A 54 -7.64 14.89 31.33
C GLY A 54 -8.82 15.00 30.35
N ASN A 55 -8.59 15.23 29.06
CA ASN A 55 -9.68 15.21 28.07
C ASN A 55 -10.12 13.77 27.83
N VAL A 56 -11.43 13.51 27.78
CA VAL A 56 -11.92 12.21 27.33
C VAL A 56 -11.59 12.04 25.85
N THR A 57 -10.81 11.01 25.53
CA THR A 57 -10.39 10.68 24.17
C THR A 57 -11.00 9.37 23.70
N ASP A 58 -11.01 9.19 22.38
CA ASP A 58 -11.41 7.93 21.78
C ASP A 58 -10.39 6.83 22.12
N GLY A 59 -10.81 5.88 22.97
CA GLY A 59 -9.97 4.77 23.42
C GLY A 59 -9.62 3.77 22.32
N ASP A 60 -10.26 3.83 21.16
CA ASP A 60 -9.89 2.99 20.01
C ASP A 60 -8.51 3.40 19.44
N MET A 61 -8.06 4.64 19.66
CA MET A 61 -6.68 5.10 19.37
C MET A 61 -5.59 4.43 20.24
N LEU A 62 -5.98 3.68 21.28
CA LEU A 62 -5.08 2.85 22.08
C LEU A 62 -5.01 1.40 21.57
N ARG A 63 -5.89 0.96 20.67
CA ARG A 63 -5.90 -0.42 20.17
C ARG A 63 -4.89 -0.58 19.04
N THR A 64 -4.26 -1.75 18.98
CA THR A 64 -3.38 -2.16 17.89
C THR A 64 -3.64 -3.61 17.53
N ASP A 65 -3.11 -4.08 16.39
CA ASP A 65 -3.18 -5.49 15.96
C ASP A 65 -2.53 -6.48 16.96
N SER A 66 -1.86 -6.01 18.02
CA SER A 66 -1.16 -6.86 18.99
C SER A 66 -1.44 -6.56 20.46
N GLY A 67 -2.36 -5.63 20.79
CA GLY A 67 -2.68 -5.29 22.19
C GLY A 67 -3.19 -3.86 22.40
N ILE A 68 -3.19 -3.41 23.66
CA ILE A 68 -3.41 -1.99 24.03
C ILE A 68 -2.06 -1.28 24.14
N VAL A 69 -1.97 -0.08 23.58
CA VAL A 69 -0.79 0.78 23.60
C VAL A 69 -1.07 2.04 24.43
N LEU A 70 -0.24 2.30 25.45
CA LEU A 70 -0.32 3.50 26.29
C LEU A 70 0.92 4.36 26.08
N ARG A 71 0.74 5.59 25.57
CA ARG A 71 1.84 6.57 25.42
C ARG A 71 2.32 7.04 26.80
N PRO A 72 3.55 7.56 26.93
CA PRO A 72 4.03 8.18 28.16
C PRO A 72 3.06 9.29 28.60
N GLY A 73 2.71 9.34 29.89
CA GLY A 73 1.76 10.31 30.45
C GLY A 73 0.28 9.99 30.27
N SER A 74 -0.09 8.86 29.66
CA SER A 74 -1.49 8.46 29.44
C SER A 74 -2.08 7.63 30.59
N SER A 75 -3.38 7.74 30.83
CA SER A 75 -4.11 6.92 31.81
C SER A 75 -5.41 6.33 31.24
N LEU A 76 -5.52 5.00 31.29
CA LEU A 76 -6.72 4.24 30.93
C LEU A 76 -7.53 3.92 32.20
N TRP A 77 -8.83 4.19 32.16
CA TRP A 77 -9.77 3.88 33.23
C TRP A 77 -10.76 2.81 32.76
N VAL A 78 -11.02 1.82 33.62
CA VAL A 78 -11.91 0.69 33.35
C VAL A 78 -12.89 0.56 34.51
N ASP A 79 -14.16 0.90 34.27
CA ASP A 79 -15.23 0.67 35.24
C ASP A 79 -15.50 -0.82 35.40
N LEU A 80 -15.22 -1.36 36.59
CA LEU A 80 -15.30 -2.77 36.89
C LEU A 80 -16.70 -3.25 37.29
N LYS A 81 -17.66 -2.34 37.46
CA LYS A 81 -19.06 -2.62 37.86
C LYS A 81 -19.22 -3.59 39.05
N GLY A 82 -18.22 -3.69 39.92
CA GLY A 82 -18.17 -4.66 41.03
C GLY A 82 -18.19 -6.14 40.63
N SER A 83 -18.06 -6.45 39.33
CA SER A 83 -18.27 -7.79 38.76
C SER A 83 -16.97 -8.50 38.37
N ALA A 84 -15.88 -7.75 38.20
CA ALA A 84 -14.54 -8.29 38.00
C ALA A 84 -14.03 -9.03 39.24
N VAL A 85 -13.28 -10.11 39.04
CA VAL A 85 -12.62 -10.86 40.12
C VAL A 85 -11.10 -10.91 39.99
N GLN A 86 -10.56 -10.89 38.77
CA GLN A 86 -9.12 -10.89 38.53
C GLN A 86 -8.78 -10.25 37.17
N LEU A 87 -7.70 -9.48 37.11
CA LEU A 87 -6.99 -9.16 35.87
C LEU A 87 -5.71 -10.00 35.80
N LYS A 88 -5.45 -10.55 34.62
CA LYS A 88 -4.10 -10.95 34.18
C LYS A 88 -3.73 -10.15 32.94
N ALA A 89 -2.49 -9.68 32.82
CA ALA A 89 -2.01 -8.96 31.64
C ALA A 89 -0.51 -9.20 31.42
N LYS A 90 -0.07 -9.19 30.16
CA LYS A 90 1.36 -9.07 29.81
C LYS A 90 1.63 -7.68 29.30
N VAL A 91 2.69 -7.07 29.80
CA VAL A 91 3.03 -5.68 29.52
C VAL A 91 4.53 -5.50 29.29
N GLY A 92 4.89 -4.85 28.19
CA GLY A 92 6.27 -4.60 27.77
C GLY A 92 6.41 -3.26 27.05
N PRO A 93 7.62 -2.87 26.64
CA PRO A 93 7.82 -1.74 25.74
C PRO A 93 7.29 -2.09 24.34
N LEU A 94 6.61 -1.15 23.68
CA LEU A 94 6.24 -1.31 22.27
C LEU A 94 7.51 -1.48 21.42
N PRO A 95 7.64 -2.54 20.59
CA PRO A 95 8.82 -2.77 19.78
C PRO A 95 9.15 -1.57 18.88
N GLY A 96 10.41 -1.13 18.89
CA GLY A 96 10.88 0.03 18.14
C GLY A 96 10.58 1.41 18.77
N SER A 97 9.87 1.47 19.91
CA SER A 97 9.66 2.74 20.62
C SER A 97 10.97 3.32 21.18
N ARG A 98 11.08 4.65 21.15
CA ARG A 98 12.23 5.44 21.60
C ARG A 98 11.79 6.37 22.73
N GLY A 99 12.58 6.44 23.80
CA GLY A 99 12.34 7.31 24.95
C GLY A 99 13.05 6.79 26.22
N GLY A 100 12.94 7.53 27.31
CA GLY A 100 13.44 7.12 28.63
C GLY A 100 12.59 6.03 29.30
N PRO A 101 12.98 5.56 30.50
CA PRO A 101 12.21 4.55 31.23
C PRO A 101 10.83 5.08 31.64
N VAL A 102 9.85 4.18 31.64
CA VAL A 102 8.46 4.47 32.03
C VAL A 102 8.00 3.45 33.06
N ARG A 103 7.21 3.91 34.02
CA ARG A 103 6.53 3.06 34.98
C ARG A 103 5.09 2.82 34.54
N CYS A 104 4.75 1.56 34.25
CA CYS A 104 3.37 1.13 34.07
C CYS A 104 2.77 0.80 35.45
N ARG A 105 1.64 1.41 35.80
CA ARG A 105 0.97 1.19 37.10
C ARG A 105 -0.47 0.74 36.89
N PHE A 106 -0.81 -0.44 37.39
CA PHE A 106 -2.17 -0.95 37.47
C PHE A 106 -2.68 -0.73 38.90
N ALA A 107 -3.75 0.04 39.07
CA ALA A 107 -4.25 0.47 40.36
C ALA A 107 -5.76 0.26 40.49
N THR A 108 -6.19 -0.06 41.72
CA THR A 108 -7.59 -0.03 42.16
C THR A 108 -7.67 0.77 43.46
N ALA A 109 -8.85 0.86 44.08
CA ALA A 109 -8.98 1.51 45.38
C ALA A 109 -8.20 0.80 46.51
N ASN A 110 -7.90 -0.49 46.38
CA ASN A 110 -7.34 -1.31 47.46
C ASN A 110 -6.01 -2.02 47.12
N ASP A 111 -5.61 -2.09 45.85
CA ASP A 111 -4.37 -2.76 45.43
C ASP A 111 -3.70 -2.06 44.24
N VAL A 112 -2.37 -2.13 44.18
CA VAL A 112 -1.52 -1.50 43.15
C VAL A 112 -0.40 -2.48 42.74
N ARG A 113 -0.17 -2.61 41.44
CA ARG A 113 1.01 -3.26 40.85
C ARG A 113 1.70 -2.28 39.92
N GLU A 114 3.03 -2.22 39.97
CA GLU A 114 3.82 -1.40 39.07
C GLU A 114 4.99 -2.18 38.48
N VAL A 115 5.36 -1.85 37.25
CA VAL A 115 6.55 -2.35 36.55
C VAL A 115 7.24 -1.18 35.86
N GLN A 116 8.56 -1.13 35.95
CA GLN A 116 9.39 -0.16 35.23
C GLN A 116 9.95 -0.82 33.97
N LEU A 117 9.76 -0.17 32.83
CA LEU A 117 10.09 -0.67 31.50
C LEU A 117 10.98 0.33 30.76
N LYS A 118 11.93 -0.17 29.97
CA LYS A 118 12.78 0.59 29.04
C LYS A 118 12.84 -0.15 27.69
N SER A 119 13.40 0.52 26.67
CA SER A 119 13.47 -0.04 25.32
C SER A 119 14.27 -1.35 25.28
N GLY A 120 13.69 -2.40 24.71
CA GLY A 120 14.28 -3.72 24.59
C GLY A 120 14.04 -4.69 25.77
N ASP A 121 13.32 -4.27 26.82
CA ASP A 121 12.87 -5.21 27.86
C ASP A 121 11.83 -6.21 27.30
N ALA A 122 11.73 -7.38 27.94
CA ALA A 122 10.72 -8.39 27.63
C ALA A 122 9.40 -8.11 28.39
N ASP A 123 8.30 -8.64 27.86
CA ASP A 123 6.98 -8.61 28.51
C ASP A 123 7.02 -9.17 29.93
N THR A 124 6.51 -8.39 30.88
CA THR A 124 6.29 -8.78 32.28
C THR A 124 4.82 -9.14 32.49
N GLU A 125 4.54 -10.20 33.24
CA GLU A 125 3.18 -10.59 33.59
C GLU A 125 2.72 -9.90 34.89
N ILE A 126 1.52 -9.32 34.85
CA ILE A 126 0.85 -8.63 35.95
C ILE A 126 -0.44 -9.37 36.29
N GLU A 127 -0.58 -9.80 37.54
CA GLU A 127 -1.84 -10.27 38.10
C GLU A 127 -2.33 -9.32 39.19
N LEU A 128 -3.60 -8.95 39.13
CA LEU A 128 -4.25 -8.04 40.08
C LEU A 128 -5.62 -8.61 40.51
N PRO A 129 -5.87 -8.83 41.81
CA PRO A 129 -7.19 -9.23 42.30
C PRO A 129 -8.16 -8.05 42.23
N LEU A 130 -9.37 -8.30 41.72
CA LEU A 130 -10.37 -7.25 41.47
C LEU A 130 -11.70 -7.46 42.19
N ALA A 131 -11.85 -8.53 42.97
CA ALA A 131 -13.08 -8.82 43.69
C ALA A 131 -13.52 -7.62 44.57
N GLY A 132 -14.75 -7.17 44.35
CA GLY A 132 -15.34 -6.00 45.05
C GLY A 132 -14.79 -4.64 44.61
N GLN A 133 -13.87 -4.56 43.65
CA GLN A 133 -13.39 -3.30 43.09
C GLN A 133 -14.37 -2.78 42.02
N THR A 134 -14.54 -1.45 41.98
CA THR A 134 -15.43 -0.78 41.01
C THR A 134 -14.68 -0.06 39.89
N LEU A 135 -13.36 0.11 40.02
CA LEU A 135 -12.54 0.86 39.06
C LEU A 135 -11.12 0.29 39.02
N LEU A 136 -10.59 0.14 37.81
CA LEU A 136 -9.20 -0.15 37.51
C LEU A 136 -8.63 1.03 36.71
N THR A 137 -7.47 1.54 37.14
CA THR A 137 -6.70 2.56 36.42
C THR A 137 -5.39 1.94 35.95
N ILE A 138 -4.98 2.23 34.71
CA ILE A 138 -3.71 1.80 34.14
C ILE A 138 -2.96 3.05 33.65
N GLU A 139 -1.90 3.41 34.35
CA GLU A 139 -1.17 4.67 34.18
C GLU A 139 0.22 4.44 33.57
N SER A 140 0.63 5.33 32.68
CA SER A 140 1.95 5.36 32.04
C SER A 140 2.74 6.56 32.55
N VAL A 141 3.65 6.36 33.51
CA VAL A 141 4.33 7.47 34.20
C VAL A 141 5.82 7.54 33.80
N PRO A 142 6.27 8.58 33.06
CA PRO A 142 7.69 8.76 32.74
C PRO A 142 8.53 8.98 34.01
N THR A 143 9.70 8.35 34.12
CA THR A 143 10.48 8.41 35.38
C THR A 143 11.58 9.49 35.43
N GLU A 144 12.03 9.99 34.28
CA GLU A 144 13.19 10.91 34.20
C GLU A 144 12.98 12.14 33.30
N ARG A 145 12.19 11.99 32.22
CA ARG A 145 11.91 13.03 31.22
C ARG A 145 10.48 12.87 30.70
N PRO A 146 9.86 13.90 30.09
CA PRO A 146 8.54 13.75 29.45
C PRO A 146 8.54 12.75 28.27
N ASP A 147 9.68 12.52 27.61
CA ASP A 147 9.86 11.50 26.57
C ASP A 147 10.17 10.12 27.17
N GLY A 148 9.16 9.25 27.20
CA GLY A 148 9.27 7.86 27.67
C GLY A 148 9.08 6.81 26.56
N VAL A 149 9.43 5.54 26.84
CA VAL A 149 9.00 4.42 25.99
C VAL A 149 7.48 4.24 26.04
N THR A 150 6.91 3.86 24.91
CA THR A 150 5.47 3.58 24.82
C THR A 150 5.21 2.18 25.38
N ILE A 151 4.23 2.04 26.27
CA ILE A 151 3.85 0.76 26.88
C ILE A 151 2.95 -0.01 25.92
N HIS A 152 3.11 -1.32 25.87
CA HIS A 152 2.28 -2.25 25.12
C HIS A 152 1.79 -3.39 26.02
N ILE A 153 0.47 -3.54 26.13
CA ILE A 153 -0.22 -4.61 26.84
C ILE A 153 -0.63 -5.67 25.81
N THR A 154 0.27 -6.61 25.54
CA THR A 154 0.15 -7.60 24.45
C THR A 154 -1.02 -8.57 24.61
N THR A 155 -1.29 -8.97 25.85
CA THR A 155 -2.40 -9.87 26.19
C THR A 155 -3.01 -9.45 27.51
N SER A 156 -4.33 -9.64 27.65
CA SER A 156 -5.03 -9.40 28.90
C SER A 156 -6.27 -10.26 29.04
N SER A 157 -6.64 -10.55 30.29
CA SER A 157 -7.80 -11.35 30.66
C SER A 157 -8.38 -10.81 31.96
N LEU A 158 -9.50 -10.11 31.84
CA LEU A 158 -10.35 -9.65 32.93
C LEU A 158 -11.40 -10.73 33.19
N ARG A 159 -11.25 -11.49 34.27
CA ARG A 159 -12.23 -12.48 34.72
C ARG A 159 -13.35 -11.81 35.50
N PHE A 160 -14.57 -12.32 35.31
CA PHE A 160 -15.77 -11.88 36.02
C PHE A 160 -16.66 -13.07 36.38
N GLU A 161 -17.44 -12.89 37.44
CA GLU A 161 -18.46 -13.85 37.88
C GLU A 161 -19.86 -13.32 37.58
N ASN A 162 -20.79 -14.23 37.31
CA ASN A 162 -22.18 -13.95 36.94
C ASN A 162 -22.30 -13.39 35.50
N ALA A 163 -23.38 -12.65 35.19
CA ALA A 163 -23.56 -12.07 33.87
C ALA A 163 -22.50 -10.99 33.58
N ARG A 164 -21.95 -11.00 32.36
CA ARG A 164 -21.09 -9.91 31.84
C ARG A 164 -21.85 -8.59 31.97
N PRO A 165 -21.26 -7.53 32.58
CA PRO A 165 -21.89 -6.21 32.62
C PRO A 165 -22.24 -5.73 31.20
N GLU A 166 -23.45 -5.22 31.00
CA GLU A 166 -23.90 -4.74 29.68
C GLU A 166 -22.96 -3.64 29.14
N SER A 167 -22.44 -2.77 30.01
CA SER A 167 -21.45 -1.75 29.66
C SER A 167 -20.06 -2.28 29.26
N TRP A 168 -19.80 -3.57 29.39
CA TRP A 168 -18.60 -4.22 28.84
C TRP A 168 -18.89 -4.92 27.51
N GLY A 169 -20.15 -4.96 27.08
CA GLY A 169 -20.64 -5.67 25.92
C GLY A 169 -21.05 -4.73 24.80
N GLY A 170 -20.59 -5.04 23.59
CA GLY A 170 -21.47 -4.88 22.44
C GLY A 170 -22.48 -6.02 22.42
N ALA A 171 -23.28 -6.10 21.36
CA ALA A 171 -24.03 -7.32 21.08
C ALA A 171 -23.08 -8.52 20.90
N ALA A 172 -23.64 -9.73 20.87
CA ALA A 172 -22.89 -10.89 20.42
C ALA A 172 -22.36 -10.66 18.98
N PRO A 173 -21.15 -11.17 18.64
CA PRO A 173 -20.67 -11.12 17.26
C PRO A 173 -21.62 -11.88 16.34
N ILE A 174 -21.74 -11.42 15.11
CA ILE A 174 -22.56 -12.06 14.07
C ILE A 174 -21.60 -12.72 13.07
N ASP A 175 -21.54 -14.05 13.12
CA ASP A 175 -20.74 -14.85 12.18
C ASP A 175 -21.61 -15.25 10.96
N PHE A 176 -21.08 -15.11 9.75
CA PHE A 176 -21.62 -15.76 8.54
C PHE A 176 -20.67 -16.88 8.13
N LYS A 177 -21.18 -18.11 8.02
CA LYS A 177 -20.37 -19.29 7.66
C LYS A 177 -21.05 -20.08 6.55
N THR A 178 -20.38 -20.15 5.40
CA THR A 178 -20.81 -20.93 4.21
C THR A 178 -19.63 -21.77 3.69
N GLY A 179 -19.78 -22.39 2.52
CA GLY A 179 -18.66 -23.10 1.87
C GLY A 179 -17.53 -22.18 1.41
N ASP A 180 -17.80 -20.88 1.25
CA ASP A 180 -16.88 -19.90 0.63
C ASP A 180 -16.66 -18.64 1.48
N TRP A 181 -17.42 -18.44 2.56
CA TRP A 181 -17.27 -17.29 3.46
C TRP A 181 -17.14 -17.76 4.91
N ASP A 182 -16.05 -17.36 5.57
CA ASP A 182 -15.99 -17.23 7.03
C ASP A 182 -15.85 -15.74 7.36
N VAL A 183 -16.89 -15.15 7.94
CA VAL A 183 -16.99 -13.70 8.18
C VAL A 183 -17.45 -13.47 9.61
N ARG A 184 -16.78 -12.58 10.33
CA ARG A 184 -17.22 -12.10 11.65
C ARG A 184 -17.53 -10.62 11.60
N VAL A 185 -18.75 -10.26 11.99
CA VAL A 185 -19.11 -8.90 12.40
C VAL A 185 -18.89 -8.79 13.91
N ASP A 186 -18.12 -7.81 14.35
CA ASP A 186 -18.02 -7.47 15.77
C ASP A 186 -19.32 -6.80 16.24
N GLY A 187 -19.91 -7.32 17.33
CA GLY A 187 -21.16 -6.82 17.88
C GLY A 187 -21.04 -5.51 18.65
N ARG A 188 -19.82 -5.02 18.94
CA ARG A 188 -19.59 -3.67 19.49
C ARG A 188 -19.66 -2.60 18.42
N SER A 189 -19.02 -2.84 17.29
CA SER A 189 -18.83 -1.84 16.24
C SER A 189 -19.75 -2.00 15.05
N GLY A 190 -20.30 -3.19 14.84
CA GLY A 190 -20.98 -3.56 13.60
C GLY A 190 -20.05 -3.57 12.38
N GLY A 191 -18.73 -3.51 12.55
CA GLY A 191 -17.76 -3.68 11.46
C GLY A 191 -17.32 -5.14 11.29
N LEU A 192 -16.72 -5.49 10.14
CA LEU A 192 -16.10 -6.83 10.00
C LEU A 192 -14.74 -6.85 10.68
N THR A 193 -14.45 -7.93 11.40
CA THR A 193 -13.16 -8.18 12.08
C THR A 193 -12.54 -9.53 11.72
N HIS A 194 -13.20 -10.31 10.86
CA HIS A 194 -12.65 -11.49 10.19
C HIS A 194 -13.25 -11.59 8.79
N LEU A 195 -12.42 -11.84 7.79
CA LEU A 195 -12.82 -12.16 6.43
C LEU A 195 -11.84 -13.17 5.84
N ALA A 196 -12.28 -14.42 5.72
CA ALA A 196 -11.49 -15.49 5.13
C ALA A 196 -12.33 -16.39 4.21
N HIS A 197 -11.64 -17.10 3.32
CA HIS A 197 -12.22 -18.14 2.49
C HIS A 197 -12.00 -19.50 3.19
N PRO A 198 -13.05 -20.25 3.61
CA PRO A 198 -12.92 -21.46 4.44
C PRO A 198 -12.08 -22.60 3.83
N ARG A 199 -11.87 -22.57 2.50
CA ARG A 199 -11.15 -23.59 1.74
C ARG A 199 -9.78 -23.10 1.24
N ASP A 200 -9.33 -21.91 1.67
CA ASP A 200 -7.99 -21.41 1.38
C ASP A 200 -6.95 -22.18 2.21
N PRO A 201 -5.97 -22.87 1.58
CA PRO A 201 -5.04 -23.75 2.30
C PRO A 201 -4.11 -23.02 3.27
N VAL A 202 -3.91 -21.70 3.12
CA VAL A 202 -3.11 -20.87 4.05
C VAL A 202 -3.98 -20.13 5.07
N GLY A 203 -5.30 -20.12 4.94
CA GLY A 203 -6.22 -19.46 5.88
C GLY A 203 -5.97 -17.96 6.02
N MET A 204 -5.70 -17.27 4.91
CA MET A 204 -5.38 -15.84 4.92
C MET A 204 -6.54 -15.01 5.47
N GLU A 205 -6.23 -14.21 6.51
CA GLU A 205 -7.06 -13.09 6.95
C GLU A 205 -6.91 -11.93 5.98
N TRP A 206 -8.03 -11.41 5.46
CA TRP A 206 -8.03 -10.32 4.49
C TRP A 206 -8.15 -8.93 5.15
N ILE A 207 -8.57 -8.86 6.41
CA ILE A 207 -8.81 -7.60 7.14
C ILE A 207 -7.78 -7.36 8.24
N ARG A 208 -7.26 -6.14 8.32
CA ARG A 208 -6.41 -5.67 9.42
C ARG A 208 -7.26 -5.47 10.69
N GLN A 209 -6.84 -6.07 11.81
CA GLN A 209 -7.66 -6.18 13.02
C GLN A 209 -7.83 -4.86 13.76
N ALA A 210 -6.87 -3.94 13.67
CA ALA A 210 -6.90 -2.64 14.33
C ALA A 210 -8.08 -1.72 13.93
N ALA A 211 -8.78 -1.99 12.81
CA ALA A 211 -9.91 -1.18 12.38
C ALA A 211 -11.05 -2.02 11.77
N PRO A 212 -12.26 -2.01 12.37
CA PRO A 212 -13.39 -2.76 11.83
C PRO A 212 -13.80 -2.28 10.42
N TRP A 213 -13.93 -3.19 9.46
CA TRP A 213 -14.34 -2.87 8.10
C TRP A 213 -15.78 -2.34 8.04
N GLY A 214 -16.00 -1.27 7.29
CA GLY A 214 -17.33 -0.65 7.15
C GLY A 214 -17.76 0.25 8.31
N THR A 215 -16.95 0.40 9.36
CA THR A 215 -17.03 1.60 10.21
C THR A 215 -16.38 2.78 9.48
N GLY A 216 -16.49 3.97 10.04
CA GLY A 216 -16.04 5.17 9.33
C GLY A 216 -16.38 6.45 10.07
N TRP A 217 -16.34 7.57 9.35
CA TRP A 217 -16.69 8.89 9.90
C TRP A 217 -17.42 9.76 8.91
N VAL A 218 -18.13 10.74 9.45
CA VAL A 218 -18.79 11.82 8.73
C VAL A 218 -18.36 13.16 9.31
N ARG A 219 -18.21 14.17 8.45
CA ARG A 219 -17.99 15.55 8.88
C ARG A 219 -19.32 16.32 8.85
N LEU A 220 -19.78 16.75 10.01
CA LEU A 220 -21.04 17.48 10.22
C LEU A 220 -20.68 18.89 10.67
N GLY A 221 -20.64 19.82 9.72
CA GLY A 221 -20.06 21.16 9.94
C GLY A 221 -18.53 21.06 10.15
N ASP A 222 -18.06 21.52 11.31
CA ASP A 222 -16.65 21.43 11.69
C ASP A 222 -16.28 20.18 12.49
N GLU A 223 -17.27 19.47 13.03
CA GLU A 223 -17.04 18.25 13.79
C GLU A 223 -16.88 17.03 12.87
N THR A 224 -15.97 16.13 13.23
CA THR A 224 -15.83 14.81 12.59
C THR A 224 -16.30 13.77 13.59
N VAL A 225 -17.34 13.03 13.21
CA VAL A 225 -18.04 12.07 14.06
C VAL A 225 -17.88 10.67 13.48
N ALA A 226 -17.29 9.76 14.24
CA ALA A 226 -17.14 8.35 13.84
C ALA A 226 -18.45 7.57 14.06
N TRP A 227 -18.70 6.56 13.20
CA TRP A 227 -19.71 5.53 13.45
C TRP A 227 -19.01 4.20 13.74
N GLU A 228 -18.77 3.94 15.02
CA GLU A 228 -18.08 2.72 15.49
C GLU A 228 -18.86 2.00 16.59
N ARG A 229 -20.11 2.43 16.84
CA ARG A 229 -21.00 1.88 17.86
C ARG A 229 -22.45 1.97 17.38
N PRO A 230 -23.08 0.86 16.96
CA PRO A 230 -24.46 0.88 16.54
C PRO A 230 -25.38 0.96 17.78
N ASN A 231 -26.48 1.70 17.66
CA ASN A 231 -27.54 1.73 18.66
C ASN A 231 -28.44 0.49 18.62
N ASP A 232 -28.43 -0.24 17.49
CA ASP A 232 -29.13 -1.50 17.28
C ASP A 232 -28.34 -2.34 16.28
N ILE A 233 -28.18 -3.64 16.55
CA ILE A 233 -27.54 -4.59 15.66
C ILE A 233 -28.24 -5.94 15.78
N ARG A 234 -28.63 -6.52 14.65
CA ARG A 234 -29.50 -7.69 14.60
C ARG A 234 -29.27 -8.57 13.37
N HIS A 235 -29.53 -9.85 13.53
CA HIS A 235 -29.75 -10.75 12.39
C HIS A 235 -31.04 -10.35 11.68
N THR A 236 -31.00 -10.36 10.34
CA THR A 236 -32.19 -10.23 9.48
C THR A 236 -32.52 -11.52 8.74
N GLY A 237 -31.67 -12.53 8.89
CA GLY A 237 -31.73 -13.84 8.24
C GLY A 237 -30.51 -14.69 8.66
N ALA A 238 -30.36 -15.89 8.11
CA ALA A 238 -29.29 -16.82 8.49
C ALA A 238 -27.89 -16.26 8.21
N ASN A 239 -27.68 -15.69 7.01
CA ASN A 239 -26.44 -15.05 6.58
C ASN A 239 -26.68 -13.56 6.25
N SER A 240 -27.47 -12.86 7.07
CA SER A 240 -27.73 -11.44 6.88
C SER A 240 -27.96 -10.68 8.18
N MET A 241 -27.56 -9.41 8.19
CA MET A 241 -27.61 -8.54 9.37
C MET A 241 -27.89 -7.08 9.02
N GLU A 242 -28.30 -6.33 10.03
CA GLU A 242 -28.46 -4.88 10.00
C GLU A 242 -27.81 -4.28 11.25
N ALA A 243 -27.05 -3.20 11.09
CA ALA A 243 -26.54 -2.34 12.14
C ALA A 243 -27.02 -0.91 11.91
N VAL A 244 -27.49 -0.24 12.96
CA VAL A 244 -28.06 1.11 12.91
C VAL A 244 -27.29 2.03 13.84
N TYR A 245 -26.69 3.08 13.28
CA TYR A 245 -25.97 4.12 14.00
C TYR A 245 -26.80 5.42 13.94
N ARG A 246 -26.85 6.17 15.04
CA ARG A 246 -27.51 7.46 15.15
C ARG A 246 -26.51 8.49 15.60
N LEU A 247 -26.23 9.44 14.72
CA LEU A 247 -25.39 10.60 14.94
C LEU A 247 -26.30 11.84 15.05
N GLN A 248 -25.75 13.01 15.38
CA GLN A 248 -26.53 14.23 15.46
C GLN A 248 -27.15 14.59 14.10
N GLY A 249 -28.49 14.55 14.02
CA GLY A 249 -29.24 14.85 12.78
C GLY A 249 -29.11 13.81 11.65
N MET A 250 -28.45 12.68 11.87
CA MET A 250 -28.27 11.65 10.84
C MET A 250 -28.38 10.23 11.41
N ARG A 251 -28.95 9.33 10.61
CA ARG A 251 -28.97 7.89 10.86
C ARG A 251 -28.19 7.18 9.75
N ILE A 252 -27.31 6.27 10.12
CA ILE A 252 -26.59 5.40 9.18
C ILE A 252 -27.12 3.99 9.38
N VAL A 253 -27.53 3.32 8.31
CA VAL A 253 -27.94 1.91 8.34
C VAL A 253 -26.99 1.11 7.47
N VAL A 254 -26.24 0.21 8.09
CA VAL A 254 -25.37 -0.75 7.43
C VAL A 254 -26.09 -2.08 7.34
N ARG A 255 -26.19 -2.67 6.16
CA ARG A 255 -26.72 -4.02 5.96
C ARG A 255 -25.70 -4.88 5.25
N ARG A 256 -25.61 -6.14 5.68
CA ARG A 256 -24.79 -7.16 5.02
C ARG A 256 -25.60 -8.42 4.79
N SER A 257 -25.36 -9.08 3.67
CA SER A 257 -25.96 -10.38 3.36
C SER A 257 -25.14 -11.14 2.33
N ILE A 258 -25.04 -12.46 2.47
CA ILE A 258 -24.62 -13.32 1.36
C ILE A 258 -25.80 -13.43 0.39
N ASP A 259 -25.60 -13.02 -0.86
CA ASP A 259 -26.65 -13.00 -1.90
C ASP A 259 -26.85 -14.37 -2.58
N GLU A 260 -27.86 -14.46 -3.45
CA GLU A 260 -28.19 -15.69 -4.20
C GLU A 260 -27.06 -16.17 -5.13
N LYS A 261 -26.10 -15.29 -5.46
CA LYS A 261 -24.91 -15.60 -6.25
C LYS A 261 -23.69 -15.89 -5.35
N ASN A 262 -23.92 -16.08 -4.05
CA ASN A 262 -22.92 -16.36 -3.03
C ASN A 262 -21.85 -15.25 -2.91
N ARG A 263 -22.26 -13.99 -3.09
CA ARG A 263 -21.40 -12.80 -2.90
C ARG A 263 -21.77 -12.10 -1.60
N LEU A 264 -20.80 -11.57 -0.87
CA LEU A 264 -21.06 -10.75 0.31
C LEU A 264 -21.49 -9.34 -0.15
N SER A 265 -22.79 -9.06 -0.12
CA SER A 265 -23.34 -7.74 -0.41
C SER A 265 -23.30 -6.86 0.83
N GLU A 266 -22.87 -5.61 0.69
CA GLU A 266 -22.93 -4.58 1.73
C GLU A 266 -23.63 -3.32 1.23
N SER A 267 -24.33 -2.61 2.12
CA SER A 267 -24.92 -1.31 1.83
C SER A 267 -24.88 -0.38 3.05
N TYR A 268 -24.61 0.90 2.79
CA TYR A 268 -24.45 1.98 3.75
C TYR A 268 -25.44 3.08 3.37
N THR A 269 -26.53 3.19 4.13
CA THR A 269 -27.59 4.18 3.88
C THR A 269 -27.50 5.32 4.88
N PHE A 270 -27.16 6.51 4.39
CA PHE A 270 -27.08 7.76 5.14
C PHE A 270 -28.42 8.49 5.03
N GLU A 271 -29.16 8.58 6.12
CA GLU A 271 -30.50 9.17 6.23
C GLU A 271 -30.44 10.46 7.06
N ASN A 272 -30.85 11.59 6.47
CA ASN A 272 -30.94 12.85 7.22
C ASN A 272 -32.21 12.85 8.08
N THR A 273 -32.02 12.76 9.40
CA THR A 273 -33.10 12.78 10.41
C THR A 273 -33.34 14.16 11.01
N GLY A 274 -32.52 15.15 10.64
CA GLY A 274 -32.66 16.55 11.04
C GLY A 274 -33.69 17.34 10.24
N LEU A 275 -33.70 18.65 10.48
CA LEU A 275 -34.60 19.62 9.82
C LEU A 275 -33.90 20.44 8.71
N GLU A 276 -32.57 20.44 8.69
CA GLU A 276 -31.75 21.17 7.71
C GLU A 276 -31.19 20.24 6.65
N THR A 277 -30.80 20.78 5.49
CA THR A 277 -30.18 19.99 4.41
C THR A 277 -28.71 19.74 4.71
N LEU A 278 -28.30 18.47 4.76
CA LEU A 278 -26.90 18.08 4.93
C LEU A 278 -26.17 18.13 3.58
N GLN A 279 -24.98 18.75 3.56
CA GLN A 279 -24.12 18.84 2.38
C GLN A 279 -22.75 18.25 2.72
N PHE A 280 -22.34 17.24 1.95
CA PHE A 280 -21.07 16.55 2.11
C PHE A 280 -20.20 16.76 0.87
N ARG A 281 -19.04 17.40 1.05
CA ARG A 281 -17.98 17.45 0.02
C ARG A 281 -17.26 16.10 -0.09
N GLU A 282 -16.47 15.91 -1.14
CA GLU A 282 -15.54 14.78 -1.22
C GLU A 282 -14.63 14.74 0.03
N GLY A 283 -14.37 13.55 0.57
CA GLY A 283 -13.63 13.35 1.82
C GLY A 283 -14.42 13.61 3.10
N ALA A 284 -15.61 14.21 3.05
CA ALA A 284 -16.43 14.46 4.25
C ALA A 284 -17.11 13.20 4.81
N ILE A 285 -17.19 12.12 4.04
CA ILE A 285 -17.60 10.79 4.49
C ILE A 285 -16.44 9.84 4.16
N GLY A 286 -16.00 9.04 5.13
CA GLY A 286 -15.00 7.98 4.91
C GLY A 286 -15.52 6.64 5.39
N ILE A 287 -15.49 5.61 4.54
CA ILE A 287 -15.84 4.22 4.89
C ILE A 287 -14.55 3.39 4.88
N ARG A 288 -14.26 2.68 5.97
CA ARG A 288 -13.01 1.93 6.13
C ARG A 288 -13.02 0.63 5.34
N VAL A 289 -11.93 0.40 4.60
CA VAL A 289 -11.65 -0.82 3.80
C VAL A 289 -10.24 -1.33 4.19
N PRO A 290 -10.05 -1.87 5.41
CA PRO A 290 -8.74 -2.17 5.99
C PRO A 290 -8.13 -3.48 5.44
N LEU A 291 -7.84 -3.52 4.13
CA LEU A 291 -7.17 -4.67 3.50
C LEU A 291 -5.68 -4.75 3.89
N VAL A 292 -5.15 -5.98 3.98
CA VAL A 292 -3.79 -6.26 4.48
C VAL A 292 -2.67 -6.08 3.43
N ASP A 293 -2.45 -4.84 2.98
CA ASP A 293 -1.31 -4.45 2.11
C ASP A 293 -0.13 -3.93 2.96
N SER A 294 0.82 -4.82 3.26
CA SER A 294 2.02 -4.51 4.06
C SER A 294 3.13 -5.50 3.78
N TYR A 295 4.38 -5.13 4.08
CA TYR A 295 5.59 -5.88 3.72
C TYR A 295 6.43 -6.32 4.93
N PRO A 296 5.95 -7.24 5.78
CA PRO A 296 6.72 -7.74 6.93
C PRO A 296 7.90 -8.65 6.54
N GLY A 297 7.88 -9.27 5.36
CA GLY A 297 8.86 -10.26 4.89
C GLY A 297 8.25 -11.14 3.80
N ALA A 298 9.04 -11.50 2.77
CA ALA A 298 8.53 -12.20 1.59
C ALA A 298 7.74 -13.48 1.89
N ASP A 299 8.18 -14.26 2.88
CA ASP A 299 7.52 -15.46 3.39
C ASP A 299 6.06 -15.21 3.80
N VAL A 300 5.81 -14.11 4.51
CA VAL A 300 4.47 -13.68 4.93
C VAL A 300 3.75 -12.93 3.81
N CYS A 301 4.45 -12.11 3.02
CA CYS A 301 3.85 -11.33 1.93
C CYS A 301 3.16 -12.24 0.91
N LEU A 302 3.90 -13.22 0.39
CA LEU A 302 3.46 -14.09 -0.70
C LEU A 302 2.22 -14.92 -0.34
N THR A 303 1.99 -15.18 0.96
CA THR A 303 0.98 -16.12 1.46
C THR A 303 -0.17 -15.44 2.23
N HIS A 304 0.11 -14.39 3.01
CA HIS A 304 -0.83 -13.77 3.95
C HIS A 304 -0.97 -12.24 3.76
N ARG A 305 -0.58 -11.69 2.61
CA ARG A 305 -0.77 -10.28 2.26
C ARG A 305 -1.30 -10.13 0.83
N CYS A 306 -1.89 -8.98 0.54
CA CYS A 306 -2.43 -8.67 -0.78
C CYS A 306 -1.96 -7.31 -1.30
N HIS A 307 -1.72 -7.22 -2.60
CA HIS A 307 -1.62 -5.97 -3.34
C HIS A 307 -3.03 -5.45 -3.59
N VAL A 308 -3.31 -4.23 -3.15
CA VAL A 308 -4.67 -3.65 -3.19
C VAL A 308 -4.76 -2.61 -4.30
N HIS A 309 -5.47 -2.97 -5.37
CA HIS A 309 -5.68 -2.11 -6.54
C HIS A 309 -7.02 -1.38 -6.42
N LEU A 310 -6.96 -0.14 -5.93
CA LEU A 310 -8.15 0.70 -5.74
C LEU A 310 -8.49 1.48 -7.01
N TRP A 311 -9.75 1.43 -7.45
CA TRP A 311 -10.30 2.32 -8.47
C TRP A 311 -11.48 3.11 -7.93
N MET A 312 -11.37 4.43 -7.92
CA MET A 312 -12.42 5.34 -7.45
C MET A 312 -13.04 6.13 -8.61
N GLY A 313 -13.37 5.43 -9.68
CA GLY A 313 -14.01 6.00 -10.89
C GLY A 313 -15.53 6.15 -10.78
N GLY A 314 -16.01 6.81 -9.73
CA GLY A 314 -17.42 7.12 -9.56
C GLY A 314 -18.29 5.87 -9.38
N SER A 315 -19.28 5.68 -10.25
CA SER A 315 -20.29 4.60 -10.16
C SER A 315 -19.78 3.23 -10.56
N THR A 316 -18.57 3.11 -11.11
CA THR A 316 -17.92 1.81 -11.42
C THR A 316 -16.66 1.58 -10.59
N ALA A 317 -16.57 2.26 -9.43
CA ALA A 317 -15.48 2.06 -8.49
C ALA A 317 -15.37 0.60 -8.04
N TYR A 318 -14.14 0.16 -7.79
CA TYR A 318 -13.83 -1.21 -7.41
C TYR A 318 -12.54 -1.30 -6.58
N VAL A 319 -12.32 -2.47 -5.97
CA VAL A 319 -11.03 -2.87 -5.43
C VAL A 319 -10.74 -4.29 -5.93
N ASP A 320 -9.55 -4.50 -6.49
CA ASP A 320 -9.02 -5.82 -6.85
C ASP A 320 -7.84 -6.12 -5.91
N ALA A 321 -8.01 -7.09 -5.01
CA ALA A 321 -7.01 -7.43 -3.99
C ALA A 321 -6.36 -8.79 -4.30
N LEU A 322 -5.18 -8.74 -4.90
CA LEU A 322 -4.42 -9.90 -5.35
C LEU A 322 -3.47 -10.38 -4.25
N ARG A 323 -3.49 -11.66 -3.87
CA ARG A 323 -2.47 -12.22 -2.96
C ARG A 323 -1.09 -12.03 -3.57
N MET A 324 -0.12 -11.52 -2.81
CA MET A 324 1.18 -11.10 -3.38
C MET A 324 2.01 -12.24 -4.00
N GLY A 325 1.70 -13.51 -3.70
CA GLY A 325 2.30 -14.69 -4.32
C GLY A 325 1.60 -15.24 -5.57
N GLY A 326 0.45 -14.66 -5.93
CA GLY A 326 -0.36 -15.04 -7.11
C GLY A 326 -1.28 -16.24 -6.91
N ASP A 327 -1.20 -16.93 -5.78
CA ASP A 327 -2.05 -18.09 -5.50
C ASP A 327 -3.47 -17.65 -5.07
N ALA A 328 -4.48 -18.13 -5.79
CA ALA A 328 -5.90 -17.93 -5.46
C ALA A 328 -6.27 -18.59 -4.10
N PRO A 329 -7.35 -18.14 -3.42
CA PRO A 329 -8.30 -17.11 -3.82
C PRO A 329 -7.73 -15.68 -3.73
N HIS A 330 -8.37 -14.78 -4.48
CA HIS A 330 -8.21 -13.33 -4.39
C HIS A 330 -9.56 -12.67 -4.10
N LEU A 331 -9.57 -11.43 -3.63
CA LEU A 331 -10.78 -10.74 -3.18
C LEU A 331 -11.10 -9.51 -4.04
N GLY A 332 -12.25 -9.53 -4.71
CA GLY A 332 -12.77 -8.42 -5.49
C GLY A 332 -13.91 -7.71 -4.76
N LEU A 333 -13.98 -6.39 -4.90
CA LEU A 333 -15.09 -5.53 -4.46
C LEU A 333 -15.55 -4.69 -5.65
N VAL A 334 -16.84 -4.70 -6.00
CA VAL A 334 -17.39 -3.85 -7.08
C VAL A 334 -18.61 -3.08 -6.59
N LEU A 335 -18.61 -1.76 -6.85
CA LEU A 335 -19.70 -0.86 -6.48
C LEU A 335 -20.97 -1.15 -7.29
N THR A 336 -22.10 -1.27 -6.58
CA THR A 336 -23.43 -1.47 -7.17
C THR A 336 -24.25 -0.18 -7.12
N HIS A 337 -24.19 0.55 -5.99
CA HIS A 337 -25.01 1.73 -5.72
C HIS A 337 -24.17 2.92 -5.26
N GLY A 338 -24.53 4.12 -5.75
CA GLY A 338 -23.82 5.36 -5.46
C GLY A 338 -22.61 5.61 -6.38
N ALA A 339 -21.61 6.28 -5.82
CA ALA A 339 -20.33 6.57 -6.45
C ALA A 339 -19.23 6.75 -5.39
N LEU A 340 -18.02 6.26 -5.64
CA LEU A 340 -16.81 6.56 -4.85
C LEU A 340 -15.83 7.31 -5.75
N THR A 341 -15.28 8.44 -5.29
CA THR A 341 -14.42 9.32 -6.14
C THR A 341 -13.01 9.53 -5.59
N ALA A 342 -12.77 9.12 -4.35
CA ALA A 342 -11.44 9.15 -3.74
C ALA A 342 -11.24 8.01 -2.75
N TYR A 343 -9.98 7.78 -2.41
CA TYR A 343 -9.59 7.11 -1.17
C TYR A 343 -8.53 7.94 -0.45
N SER A 344 -8.38 7.69 0.84
CA SER A 344 -7.31 8.18 1.69
C SER A 344 -6.64 7.01 2.43
N ILE A 345 -5.45 7.26 2.97
CA ILE A 345 -4.71 6.31 3.78
C ILE A 345 -4.66 6.82 5.23
N TYR A 346 -4.98 5.97 6.19
CA TYR A 346 -5.01 6.27 7.64
C TYR A 346 -4.27 5.20 8.45
N ASP A 347 -4.09 5.45 9.75
CA ASP A 347 -3.36 4.59 10.69
C ASP A 347 -2.11 3.94 10.10
N ARG A 348 -1.36 4.73 9.33
CA ARG A 348 -0.15 4.26 8.69
C ARG A 348 1.01 4.38 9.67
N ILE A 349 1.66 3.25 9.94
CA ILE A 349 2.95 3.24 10.63
C ILE A 349 3.96 3.93 9.71
N GLN A 350 4.69 4.92 10.22
CA GLN A 350 5.58 5.80 9.43
C GLN A 350 6.87 5.08 8.96
N HIS A 351 6.70 4.05 8.13
CA HIS A 351 7.76 3.27 7.50
C HIS A 351 7.32 2.72 6.14
N SER A 352 8.28 2.33 5.30
CA SER A 352 8.04 1.82 3.95
C SER A 352 7.34 0.45 3.90
N ASN A 353 7.37 -0.33 4.98
CA ASN A 353 6.84 -1.70 5.04
C ASN A 353 5.33 -1.81 5.40
N ASP A 354 4.59 -0.70 5.40
CA ASP A 354 3.15 -0.65 5.65
C ASP A 354 2.52 0.38 4.72
N ARG A 355 1.48 -0.02 3.99
CA ARG A 355 0.72 0.87 3.10
C ARG A 355 -0.39 1.61 3.85
N GLY A 356 -0.69 1.20 5.08
CA GLY A 356 -1.70 1.79 5.95
C GLY A 356 -3.11 1.29 5.64
N GLN A 357 -4.08 1.86 6.35
CA GLN A 357 -5.49 1.55 6.20
C GLN A 357 -6.14 2.39 5.10
N PHE A 358 -6.76 1.73 4.11
CA PHE A 358 -7.57 2.43 3.11
C PHE A 358 -8.93 2.86 3.66
N VAL A 359 -9.33 4.07 3.28
CA VAL A 359 -10.67 4.62 3.53
C VAL A 359 -11.20 5.16 2.22
N VAL A 360 -12.34 4.64 1.77
CA VAL A 360 -12.99 5.09 0.52
C VAL A 360 -13.97 6.23 0.81
N HIS A 361 -14.02 7.19 -0.11
CA HIS A 361 -14.83 8.38 -0.01
C HIS A 361 -15.91 8.40 -1.09
N PRO A 362 -17.19 8.45 -0.68
CA PRO A 362 -18.28 8.72 -1.60
C PRO A 362 -18.12 10.04 -2.34
N ALA A 363 -18.71 10.11 -3.54
CA ALA A 363 -18.88 11.36 -4.27
C ALA A 363 -19.59 12.41 -3.40
N ALA A 364 -19.29 13.70 -3.65
CA ALA A 364 -19.96 14.81 -2.99
C ALA A 364 -21.49 14.69 -3.15
N MET A 365 -22.23 14.87 -2.06
CA MET A 365 -23.67 14.62 -2.03
C MET A 365 -24.44 15.57 -1.12
N THR A 366 -25.70 15.80 -1.47
CA THR A 366 -26.66 16.56 -0.66
C THR A 366 -27.79 15.64 -0.22
N ILE A 367 -28.17 15.71 1.05
CA ILE A 367 -29.24 14.93 1.67
C ILE A 367 -30.23 15.88 2.33
N ALA A 368 -31.36 16.12 1.67
CA ALA A 368 -32.45 16.95 2.21
C ALA A 368 -33.13 16.27 3.43
N PRO A 369 -33.86 17.00 4.28
CA PRO A 369 -34.55 16.43 5.44
C PRO A 369 -35.42 15.22 5.09
N ARG A 370 -35.29 14.14 5.87
CA ARG A 370 -35.99 12.86 5.68
C ARG A 370 -35.70 12.14 4.35
N GLN A 371 -34.66 12.55 3.62
CA GLN A 371 -34.13 11.82 2.47
C GLN A 371 -32.94 10.95 2.90
N ALA A 372 -32.61 9.98 2.05
CA ALA A 372 -31.44 9.13 2.23
C ALA A 372 -30.62 8.99 0.94
N LYS A 373 -29.34 8.66 1.11
CA LYS A 373 -28.43 8.23 0.04
C LYS A 373 -27.78 6.91 0.43
N THR A 374 -27.62 6.02 -0.54
CA THR A 374 -27.06 4.68 -0.31
C THR A 374 -25.82 4.47 -1.15
N ILE A 375 -24.73 4.07 -0.49
CA ILE A 375 -23.56 3.46 -1.11
C ILE A 375 -23.69 1.96 -0.92
N GLY A 376 -23.34 1.15 -1.91
CA GLY A 376 -23.41 -0.31 -1.77
C GLY A 376 -22.55 -1.03 -2.79
N TRP A 377 -22.02 -2.17 -2.40
CA TRP A 377 -21.09 -2.97 -3.20
C TRP A 377 -21.28 -4.47 -2.93
N VAL A 378 -20.66 -5.29 -3.77
CA VAL A 378 -20.55 -6.73 -3.56
C VAL A 378 -19.08 -7.13 -3.50
N LEU A 379 -18.74 -8.01 -2.55
CA LEU A 379 -17.46 -8.70 -2.50
C LEU A 379 -17.62 -10.12 -3.07
N PHE A 380 -16.59 -10.60 -3.75
CA PHE A 380 -16.53 -11.94 -4.32
C PHE A 380 -15.09 -12.46 -4.39
N TRP A 381 -14.94 -13.78 -4.36
CA TRP A 381 -13.65 -14.44 -4.56
C TRP A 381 -13.39 -14.67 -6.05
N HIS A 382 -12.14 -14.50 -6.48
CA HIS A 382 -11.72 -14.70 -7.87
C HIS A 382 -10.36 -15.40 -7.98
N GLN A 383 -10.02 -15.83 -9.19
CA GLN A 383 -8.84 -16.65 -9.52
C GLN A 383 -7.67 -15.85 -10.13
N GLY A 384 -7.79 -14.53 -10.23
CA GLY A 384 -6.84 -13.66 -10.95
C GLY A 384 -7.53 -12.38 -11.45
N ALA A 385 -6.76 -11.42 -11.97
CA ALA A 385 -7.29 -10.16 -12.50
C ALA A 385 -8.23 -10.35 -13.71
N ASP A 386 -8.03 -11.40 -14.52
CA ASP A 386 -8.93 -11.72 -15.64
C ASP A 386 -10.30 -12.23 -15.17
N ASP A 387 -10.32 -13.07 -14.13
CA ASP A 387 -11.56 -13.56 -13.51
C ASP A 387 -12.25 -12.44 -12.72
N PHE A 388 -11.49 -11.57 -12.04
CA PHE A 388 -12.01 -10.33 -11.45
C PHE A 388 -12.77 -9.52 -12.49
N GLN A 389 -12.15 -9.22 -13.63
CA GLN A 389 -12.76 -8.43 -14.69
C GLN A 389 -14.02 -9.12 -15.25
N ALA A 390 -13.94 -10.42 -15.54
CA ALA A 390 -15.08 -11.20 -16.04
C ALA A 390 -16.25 -11.28 -15.04
N GLN A 391 -15.98 -11.22 -13.73
CA GLN A 391 -17.01 -11.13 -12.69
C GLN A 391 -17.55 -9.70 -12.53
N ALA A 392 -16.68 -8.67 -12.58
CA ALA A 392 -17.05 -7.26 -12.49
C ALA A 392 -17.97 -6.82 -13.64
N GLU A 393 -17.69 -7.23 -14.89
CA GLU A 393 -18.56 -7.00 -16.05
C GLU A 393 -20.02 -7.47 -15.84
N ARG A 394 -20.21 -8.54 -15.07
CA ARG A 394 -21.52 -9.13 -14.76
C ARG A 394 -22.27 -8.41 -13.64
N VAL A 395 -21.66 -7.41 -12.99
CA VAL A 395 -22.32 -6.58 -11.99
C VAL A 395 -23.21 -5.54 -12.68
N PRO A 396 -24.52 -5.49 -12.41
CA PRO A 396 -25.42 -4.56 -13.08
C PRO A 396 -24.99 -3.09 -12.90
N GLY A 397 -24.85 -2.37 -14.01
CA GLY A 397 -24.43 -0.97 -14.02
C GLY A 397 -22.92 -0.74 -13.89
N PHE A 398 -22.11 -1.80 -13.82
CA PHE A 398 -20.67 -1.70 -14.08
C PHE A 398 -20.43 -1.44 -15.58
N VAL A 399 -19.41 -0.64 -15.86
CA VAL A 399 -18.91 -0.36 -17.21
C VAL A 399 -17.38 -0.37 -17.13
N GLN A 400 -16.75 -1.22 -17.92
CA GLN A 400 -15.32 -1.11 -18.20
C GLN A 400 -15.15 0.03 -19.20
N LEU A 401 -14.41 1.06 -18.84
CA LEU A 401 -13.95 2.13 -19.72
C LEU A 401 -12.43 2.00 -19.80
N GLU A 402 -11.87 1.99 -21.01
CA GLU A 402 -10.45 1.77 -21.26
C GLU A 402 -9.96 2.57 -22.47
N ALA A 403 -8.64 2.73 -22.57
CA ALA A 403 -7.98 3.24 -23.77
C ALA A 403 -6.82 2.34 -24.16
N GLU A 404 -6.43 2.34 -25.45
CA GLU A 404 -5.27 1.59 -25.93
C GLU A 404 -3.94 2.09 -25.35
N ARG A 405 -3.87 3.39 -25.02
CA ARG A 405 -2.79 4.03 -24.27
C ARG A 405 -3.37 5.10 -23.37
N TYR A 406 -2.75 5.30 -22.21
CA TYR A 406 -3.15 6.31 -21.23
C TYR A 406 -2.27 7.56 -21.28
N THR A 407 -1.08 7.51 -21.88
CA THR A 407 -0.33 8.68 -22.34
C THR A 407 -0.28 8.72 -23.87
N VAL A 408 -0.47 9.90 -24.46
CA VAL A 408 -0.31 10.15 -25.90
C VAL A 408 0.41 11.47 -26.17
N GLU A 409 0.99 11.62 -27.36
CA GLU A 409 1.62 12.87 -27.79
C GLU A 409 0.58 13.93 -28.20
N LEU A 410 0.92 15.21 -28.03
CA LEU A 410 0.12 16.33 -28.52
C LEU A 410 -0.15 16.21 -30.03
N GLY A 411 -1.42 16.29 -30.42
CA GLY A 411 -1.89 16.06 -31.80
C GLY A 411 -2.26 14.60 -32.10
N GLY A 412 -1.99 13.67 -31.19
CA GLY A 412 -2.49 12.28 -31.25
C GLY A 412 -3.96 12.15 -30.84
N ALA A 413 -4.37 10.93 -30.49
CA ALA A 413 -5.70 10.64 -29.96
C ALA A 413 -5.66 9.47 -28.98
N PHE A 414 -6.59 9.46 -28.02
CA PHE A 414 -6.90 8.29 -27.20
C PHE A 414 -7.95 7.45 -27.93
N HIS A 415 -7.63 6.20 -28.22
CA HIS A 415 -8.58 5.22 -28.76
C HIS A 415 -9.34 4.58 -27.60
N VAL A 416 -10.52 5.11 -27.29
CA VAL A 416 -11.33 4.77 -26.12
C VAL A 416 -12.35 3.70 -26.46
N ARG A 417 -12.49 2.70 -25.59
CA ARG A 417 -13.54 1.68 -25.64
C ARG A 417 -14.28 1.63 -24.32
N ALA A 418 -15.58 1.37 -24.37
CA ALA A 418 -16.35 1.00 -23.19
C ALA A 418 -17.19 -0.25 -23.44
N LYS A 419 -17.34 -1.08 -22.40
CA LYS A 419 -18.05 -2.36 -22.42
C LYS A 419 -18.88 -2.53 -21.15
N ALA A 420 -20.12 -2.98 -21.28
CA ALA A 420 -21.04 -3.19 -20.15
C ALA A 420 -21.86 -4.49 -20.30
N SER A 421 -22.57 -4.89 -19.24
CA SER A 421 -23.55 -5.99 -19.28
C SER A 421 -24.92 -5.61 -19.88
N SER A 422 -25.10 -4.36 -20.32
CA SER A 422 -26.36 -3.84 -20.89
C SER A 422 -26.09 -2.78 -21.95
N SER A 423 -27.04 -2.56 -22.86
CA SER A 423 -26.87 -1.63 -23.98
C SER A 423 -26.49 -0.22 -23.53
N LEU A 424 -25.41 0.33 -24.07
CA LEU A 424 -24.90 1.68 -23.80
C LEU A 424 -25.68 2.78 -24.57
N ASP A 425 -26.81 2.46 -25.20
CA ASP A 425 -27.68 3.44 -25.85
C ASP A 425 -28.00 4.64 -24.93
N GLY A 426 -27.84 5.85 -25.47
CA GLY A 426 -28.02 7.10 -24.73
C GLY A 426 -26.88 7.47 -23.79
N ALA A 427 -25.78 6.72 -23.75
CA ALA A 427 -24.57 7.15 -23.05
C ALA A 427 -23.88 8.31 -23.78
N GLN A 428 -23.25 9.20 -23.02
CA GLN A 428 -22.46 10.33 -23.54
C GLN A 428 -21.03 10.22 -23.05
N LEU A 429 -20.06 10.39 -23.96
CA LEU A 429 -18.65 10.49 -23.62
C LEU A 429 -18.26 11.98 -23.65
N LEU A 430 -17.60 12.46 -22.60
CA LEU A 430 -17.20 13.84 -22.40
C LEU A 430 -15.68 13.94 -22.24
N LEU A 431 -15.02 14.86 -22.95
CA LEU A 431 -13.64 15.24 -22.72
C LEU A 431 -13.63 16.56 -21.94
N ASN A 432 -13.17 16.52 -20.69
CA ASN A 432 -13.13 17.66 -19.77
C ASN A 432 -14.49 18.39 -19.65
N GLY A 433 -15.60 17.64 -19.75
CA GLY A 433 -16.98 18.15 -19.73
C GLY A 433 -17.62 18.40 -21.10
N GLU A 434 -16.85 18.40 -22.20
CA GLU A 434 -17.36 18.66 -23.56
C GLU A 434 -17.65 17.36 -24.34
N PRO A 435 -18.81 17.22 -25.02
CA PRO A 435 -19.17 15.99 -25.72
C PRO A 435 -18.21 15.57 -26.84
N VAL A 436 -17.87 14.28 -26.87
CA VAL A 436 -17.07 13.64 -27.92
C VAL A 436 -17.98 12.76 -28.81
N PRO A 437 -17.80 12.74 -30.14
CA PRO A 437 -18.48 11.78 -31.01
C PRO A 437 -18.16 10.33 -30.63
N THR A 438 -19.21 9.49 -30.55
CA THR A 438 -19.09 8.07 -30.21
C THR A 438 -19.75 7.18 -31.26
N THR A 439 -19.27 5.95 -31.38
CA THR A 439 -19.97 4.85 -32.06
C THR A 439 -20.47 3.88 -31.00
N ILE A 440 -21.77 3.65 -30.91
CA ILE A 440 -22.41 2.75 -29.94
C ILE A 440 -23.01 1.57 -30.68
N ALA A 441 -22.73 0.36 -30.23
CA ALA A 441 -23.20 -0.90 -30.80
C ALA A 441 -23.69 -1.83 -29.67
N GLY A 442 -24.91 -1.58 -29.19
CA GLY A 442 -25.46 -2.31 -28.06
C GLY A 442 -24.60 -2.10 -26.81
N ALA A 443 -24.01 -3.17 -26.29
CA ALA A 443 -23.21 -3.16 -25.06
C ALA A 443 -21.79 -2.56 -25.21
N GLU A 444 -21.36 -2.18 -26.41
CA GLU A 444 -20.06 -1.58 -26.70
C GLU A 444 -20.17 -0.11 -27.14
N LEU A 445 -19.17 0.69 -26.77
CA LEU A 445 -18.94 2.06 -27.23
C LEU A 445 -17.49 2.23 -27.67
N ARG A 446 -17.25 2.99 -28.75
CA ARG A 446 -15.91 3.37 -29.21
C ARG A 446 -15.84 4.86 -29.54
N ALA A 447 -14.71 5.50 -29.27
CA ALA A 447 -14.45 6.90 -29.61
C ALA A 447 -12.96 7.18 -29.82
N ASP A 448 -12.66 8.08 -30.75
CA ASP A 448 -11.31 8.65 -30.93
C ASP A 448 -11.28 10.04 -30.30
N VAL A 449 -10.64 10.17 -29.14
CA VAL A 449 -10.61 11.42 -28.36
C VAL A 449 -9.34 12.20 -28.71
N PRO A 450 -9.43 13.37 -29.38
CA PRO A 450 -8.24 14.07 -29.89
C PRO A 450 -7.44 14.78 -28.79
N ALA A 451 -6.12 14.57 -28.77
CA ALA A 451 -5.19 15.14 -27.80
C ALA A 451 -4.77 16.57 -28.18
N LYS A 452 -5.60 17.56 -27.84
CA LYS A 452 -5.44 18.96 -28.28
C LYS A 452 -4.72 19.90 -27.30
N ALA A 453 -4.57 19.50 -26.04
CA ALA A 453 -3.93 20.29 -24.99
C ALA A 453 -3.01 19.37 -24.18
N LEU A 454 -1.90 19.91 -23.66
CA LEU A 454 -0.96 19.18 -22.81
C LEU A 454 -1.54 18.97 -21.40
N GLY A 455 -1.05 17.95 -20.70
CA GLY A 455 -1.45 17.60 -19.33
C GLY A 455 -2.61 16.60 -19.27
N GLU A 456 -3.15 16.43 -18.06
CA GLU A 456 -4.27 15.51 -17.77
C GLU A 456 -5.53 15.84 -18.59
N GLN A 457 -6.17 14.80 -19.12
CA GLN A 457 -7.45 14.82 -19.81
C GLN A 457 -8.40 13.86 -19.09
N THR A 458 -9.50 14.38 -18.56
CA THR A 458 -10.56 13.55 -17.96
C THR A 458 -11.57 13.19 -19.05
N ILE A 459 -11.71 11.89 -19.32
CA ILE A 459 -12.67 11.33 -20.26
C ILE A 459 -13.77 10.65 -19.47
N GLU A 460 -14.93 11.30 -19.34
CA GLU A 460 -16.07 10.80 -18.54
C GLU A 460 -17.12 10.14 -19.43
N LEU A 461 -17.65 8.99 -18.99
CA LEU A 461 -18.79 8.31 -19.59
C LEU A 461 -20.01 8.42 -18.67
N GLU A 462 -21.02 9.16 -19.13
CA GLU A 462 -22.30 9.33 -18.46
C GLU A 462 -23.37 8.39 -19.04
N ARG A 463 -24.14 7.70 -18.19
CA ARG A 463 -25.34 6.97 -18.61
C ARG A 463 -26.36 6.86 -17.47
N GLY A 464 -27.57 7.40 -17.68
CA GLY A 464 -28.69 7.23 -16.74
C GLY A 464 -28.42 7.73 -15.32
N GLY A 465 -27.65 8.81 -15.18
CA GLY A 465 -27.23 9.37 -13.88
C GLY A 465 -26.09 8.60 -13.18
N ARG A 466 -25.54 7.54 -13.80
CA ARG A 466 -24.27 6.92 -13.40
C ARG A 466 -23.13 7.55 -14.22
N LYS A 467 -21.97 7.69 -13.58
CA LYS A 467 -20.75 8.24 -14.19
C LYS A 467 -19.57 7.32 -13.93
N THR A 468 -18.72 7.13 -14.93
CA THR A 468 -17.36 6.58 -14.78
C THR A 468 -16.39 7.41 -15.60
N LEU A 469 -15.10 7.33 -15.31
CA LEU A 469 -14.08 8.17 -15.95
C LEU A 469 -12.86 7.36 -16.35
N LEU A 470 -12.07 7.95 -17.22
CA LEU A 470 -10.73 7.54 -17.60
C LEU A 470 -9.85 8.78 -17.53
N ARG A 471 -8.63 8.66 -16.98
CA ARG A 471 -7.63 9.73 -17.04
C ARG A 471 -6.57 9.40 -18.06
N GLY A 472 -6.45 10.26 -19.07
CA GLY A 472 -5.34 10.25 -20.02
C GLY A 472 -4.37 11.41 -19.75
N TYR A 473 -3.13 11.28 -20.21
CA TYR A 473 -2.13 12.35 -20.18
C TYR A 473 -1.67 12.69 -21.60
N VAL A 474 -1.55 13.98 -21.90
CA VAL A 474 -1.03 14.45 -23.19
C VAL A 474 0.33 15.09 -22.98
N THR A 475 1.35 14.49 -23.57
CA THR A 475 2.75 14.92 -23.43
C THR A 475 3.28 15.60 -24.69
N LEU A 476 4.41 16.30 -24.57
CA LEU A 476 5.21 16.68 -25.73
C LEU A 476 5.80 15.43 -26.40
N PRO A 477 6.17 15.47 -27.70
CA PRO A 477 6.97 14.42 -28.33
C PRO A 477 8.19 14.09 -27.43
N PRO A 478 8.41 12.83 -27.01
CA PRO A 478 9.31 12.56 -25.88
C PRO A 478 10.75 13.04 -26.03
N LEU A 479 11.30 13.10 -27.26
CA LEU A 479 12.62 13.69 -27.49
C LEU A 479 12.67 15.20 -27.26
N GLU A 480 11.57 15.91 -27.50
CA GLU A 480 11.47 17.33 -27.16
C GLU A 480 11.37 17.55 -25.65
N LEU A 481 10.58 16.72 -24.95
CA LEU A 481 10.50 16.70 -23.49
C LEU A 481 11.88 16.46 -22.87
N ILE A 482 12.62 15.46 -23.36
CA ILE A 482 13.99 15.13 -22.94
C ILE A 482 14.95 16.29 -23.21
N ARG A 483 14.90 16.91 -24.40
CA ARG A 483 15.72 18.09 -24.72
C ARG A 483 15.51 19.22 -23.71
N ASN A 484 14.26 19.53 -23.41
CA ASN A 484 13.90 20.60 -22.48
C ASN A 484 14.33 20.25 -21.04
N ARG A 485 14.14 18.99 -20.61
CA ARG A 485 14.59 18.50 -19.30
C ARG A 485 16.12 18.52 -19.15
N VAL A 486 16.87 18.08 -20.16
CA VAL A 486 18.34 18.13 -20.14
C VAL A 486 18.84 19.58 -20.08
N ARG A 487 18.24 20.49 -20.85
CA ARG A 487 18.55 21.93 -20.76
C ARG A 487 18.34 22.46 -19.34
N PHE A 488 17.21 22.12 -18.71
CA PHE A 488 16.92 22.52 -17.33
C PHE A 488 17.97 22.00 -16.33
N ILE A 489 18.42 20.75 -16.47
CA ILE A 489 19.48 20.18 -15.62
C ILE A 489 20.80 20.99 -15.75
N LEU A 490 21.19 21.32 -16.98
CA LEU A 490 22.40 22.09 -17.30
C LEU A 490 22.38 23.52 -16.75
N GLU A 491 21.22 24.17 -16.81
CA GLU A 491 21.01 25.59 -16.44
C GLU A 491 20.75 25.76 -14.93
N HIS A 492 19.97 24.87 -14.33
CA HIS A 492 19.46 25.03 -12.96
C HIS A 492 19.98 24.01 -11.95
N GLN A 493 20.31 22.78 -12.37
CA GLN A 493 20.67 21.69 -11.46
C GLN A 493 22.18 21.41 -11.37
N GLN A 494 22.98 21.90 -12.32
CA GLN A 494 24.44 21.78 -12.23
C GLN A 494 25.05 22.83 -11.27
N ARG A 495 25.77 22.36 -10.25
CA ARG A 495 26.59 23.18 -9.38
C ARG A 495 27.83 23.66 -10.13
N ARG A 496 28.02 24.99 -10.18
CA ARG A 496 29.18 25.65 -10.81
C ARG A 496 29.84 26.56 -9.77
N ALA A 497 30.81 26.03 -9.04
CA ALA A 497 31.43 26.68 -7.88
C ALA A 497 32.88 26.18 -7.71
N ALA A 498 33.81 26.67 -8.53
CA ALA A 498 35.19 26.20 -8.54
C ALA A 498 35.83 26.14 -7.14
N GLY A 499 36.29 24.95 -6.75
CA GLY A 499 36.87 24.66 -5.43
C GLY A 499 35.90 24.11 -4.38
N ASP A 500 34.60 24.12 -4.65
CA ASP A 500 33.57 23.39 -3.89
C ASP A 500 33.69 21.88 -4.18
N PRO A 501 33.64 20.97 -3.18
CA PRO A 501 33.52 19.54 -3.42
C PRO A 501 32.34 19.17 -4.33
N LEU A 502 31.27 19.97 -4.35
CA LEU A 502 30.13 19.79 -5.24
C LEU A 502 30.33 20.35 -6.66
N ASP A 503 31.47 20.97 -6.98
CA ASP A 503 31.68 21.58 -8.31
C ASP A 503 31.58 20.55 -9.44
N GLY A 504 30.68 20.81 -10.39
CA GLY A 504 30.31 19.92 -11.48
C GLY A 504 29.07 19.03 -11.22
N ALA A 505 28.64 18.85 -9.96
CA ALA A 505 27.55 17.95 -9.59
C ALA A 505 26.19 18.39 -10.14
N TYR A 506 25.35 17.42 -10.54
CA TYR A 506 23.91 17.62 -10.69
C TYR A 506 23.22 17.39 -9.34
N LEU A 507 22.50 18.40 -8.85
CA LEU A 507 21.88 18.44 -7.53
C LEU A 507 20.34 18.41 -7.62
N ILE A 508 19.69 18.14 -6.50
CA ILE A 508 18.24 18.26 -6.35
C ILE A 508 17.84 19.72 -6.59
N TYR A 509 16.64 19.97 -7.10
CA TYR A 509 16.14 21.32 -7.33
C TYR A 509 14.73 21.50 -6.78
N ASP A 510 14.52 22.62 -6.08
CA ASP A 510 13.25 22.99 -5.47
C ASP A 510 12.49 23.94 -6.39
N ASN A 511 11.46 23.41 -7.05
CA ASN A 511 10.63 24.12 -8.02
C ASN A 511 9.84 25.29 -7.38
N GLU A 512 9.61 25.29 -6.06
CA GLU A 512 8.93 26.39 -5.36
C GLU A 512 9.86 27.54 -4.98
N THR A 513 11.13 27.24 -4.66
CA THR A 513 12.10 28.27 -4.21
C THR A 513 13.08 28.71 -5.30
N GLY A 514 13.21 27.93 -6.37
CA GLY A 514 14.16 28.17 -7.46
C GLY A 514 15.61 27.88 -7.07
N GLN A 515 15.84 26.93 -6.15
CA GLN A 515 17.16 26.70 -5.55
C GLN A 515 17.63 25.24 -5.69
N GLN A 516 18.95 25.08 -5.82
CA GLN A 516 19.62 23.79 -5.68
C GLN A 516 19.57 23.33 -4.22
N VAL A 517 19.20 22.08 -3.99
CA VAL A 517 19.11 21.44 -2.69
C VAL A 517 20.21 20.39 -2.54
N HIS A 518 20.88 20.41 -1.39
CA HIS A 518 21.85 19.40 -0.99
C HIS A 518 21.90 19.33 0.54
N ASP A 519 21.40 18.24 1.11
CA ASP A 519 21.49 17.95 2.55
C ASP A 519 22.25 16.63 2.77
N PRO A 520 23.54 16.68 3.14
CA PRO A 520 24.33 15.47 3.35
C PRO A 520 23.98 14.75 4.67
N SER A 521 23.12 15.32 5.53
CA SER A 521 22.63 14.66 6.74
C SER A 521 21.50 13.66 6.45
N VAL A 522 20.82 13.80 5.30
CA VAL A 522 19.83 12.87 4.78
C VAL A 522 20.40 12.18 3.56
N SER A 523 20.68 10.87 3.66
CA SER A 523 21.36 10.10 2.61
C SER A 523 20.69 10.15 1.23
N ASP A 524 19.39 10.42 1.18
CA ASP A 524 18.57 10.49 -0.04
C ASP A 524 18.52 11.91 -0.66
N HIS A 525 19.06 12.92 0.04
CA HIS A 525 19.08 14.33 -0.36
C HIS A 525 20.47 14.84 -0.78
N ASN A 526 21.37 13.93 -1.14
CA ASN A 526 22.77 14.20 -1.43
C ASN A 526 23.10 14.26 -2.94
N ALA A 527 24.33 14.66 -3.27
CA ALA A 527 24.80 14.83 -4.65
C ALA A 527 25.17 13.52 -5.39
N GLY A 528 24.92 12.35 -4.78
CA GLY A 528 25.25 11.03 -5.33
C GLY A 528 24.04 10.11 -5.42
N ARG A 529 24.29 8.80 -5.39
CA ARG A 529 23.26 7.75 -5.47
C ARG A 529 22.33 7.95 -6.68
N GLU A 530 21.03 8.08 -6.46
CA GLU A 530 20.01 8.13 -7.50
C GLU A 530 20.17 9.35 -8.43
N ARG A 531 20.78 10.46 -7.96
CA ARG A 531 21.11 11.65 -8.78
C ARG A 531 22.05 11.34 -9.97
N LEU A 532 22.75 10.20 -9.96
CA LEU A 532 23.50 9.72 -11.14
C LEU A 532 22.61 9.59 -12.40
N GLY A 533 21.31 9.38 -12.24
CA GLY A 533 20.34 9.32 -13.34
C GLY A 533 20.33 10.56 -14.24
N MET A 534 20.56 11.76 -13.68
CA MET A 534 20.69 13.00 -14.48
C MET A 534 21.91 12.95 -15.41
N GLY A 535 23.04 12.41 -14.95
CA GLY A 535 24.24 12.23 -15.76
C GLY A 535 24.07 11.16 -16.84
N VAL A 536 23.39 10.06 -16.51
CA VAL A 536 23.03 9.01 -17.48
C VAL A 536 22.12 9.59 -18.57
N LEU A 537 21.06 10.32 -18.20
CA LEU A 537 20.13 10.96 -19.13
C LEU A 537 20.85 11.92 -20.08
N ALA A 538 21.66 12.82 -19.52
CA ALA A 538 22.46 13.79 -20.27
C ALA A 538 23.41 13.11 -21.29
N ALA A 539 24.10 12.05 -20.88
CA ALA A 539 25.02 11.31 -21.75
C ALA A 539 24.29 10.51 -22.85
N LEU A 540 23.16 9.87 -22.52
CA LEU A 540 22.31 9.17 -23.48
C LEU A 540 21.68 10.11 -24.52
N TYR A 541 21.39 11.36 -24.14
CA TYR A 541 20.82 12.36 -25.03
C TYR A 541 21.87 13.05 -25.93
N LEU A 542 23.14 13.15 -25.52
CA LEU A 542 24.19 13.82 -26.30
C LEU A 542 24.27 13.40 -27.79
N PRO A 543 24.28 12.11 -28.16
CA PRO A 543 24.30 11.70 -29.57
C PRO A 543 23.00 12.03 -30.33
N LEU A 544 21.90 12.29 -29.63
CA LEU A 544 20.59 12.67 -30.17
C LEU A 544 20.37 14.20 -30.20
N CYS A 545 21.35 14.99 -29.73
CA CYS A 545 21.24 16.44 -29.70
C CYS A 545 21.63 17.05 -31.06
N ASP A 546 20.64 17.57 -31.76
CA ASP A 546 20.77 18.19 -33.09
C ASP A 546 21.09 19.71 -33.02
N ASP A 547 20.88 20.35 -31.85
CA ASP A 547 21.20 21.76 -31.60
C ASP A 547 22.70 21.91 -31.28
N PRO A 548 23.52 22.52 -32.16
CA PRO A 548 24.97 22.59 -31.97
C PRO A 548 25.40 23.37 -30.72
N LYS A 549 24.59 24.36 -30.29
CA LYS A 549 24.89 25.17 -29.11
C LYS A 549 24.61 24.34 -27.86
N LEU A 550 23.41 23.77 -27.74
CA LEU A 550 23.04 22.90 -26.62
C LEU A 550 23.97 21.69 -26.53
N LYS A 551 24.41 21.13 -27.67
CA LYS A 551 25.37 20.02 -27.72
C LYS A 551 26.71 20.40 -27.09
N ALA A 552 27.29 21.55 -27.44
CA ALA A 552 28.54 22.02 -26.86
C ALA A 552 28.41 22.33 -25.35
N GLU A 553 27.27 22.91 -24.93
CA GLU A 553 26.96 23.15 -23.51
C GLU A 553 26.83 21.83 -22.73
N LEU A 554 26.18 20.82 -23.32
CA LEU A 554 26.03 19.47 -22.80
C LEU A 554 27.35 18.71 -22.71
N GLU A 555 28.22 18.81 -23.71
CA GLU A 555 29.57 18.26 -23.65
C GLU A 555 30.37 18.88 -22.50
N SER A 556 30.35 20.21 -22.37
CA SER A 556 31.04 20.90 -21.27
C SER A 556 30.47 20.50 -19.90
N SER A 557 29.15 20.40 -19.78
CA SER A 557 28.44 20.02 -18.57
C SER A 557 28.75 18.58 -18.15
N LEU A 558 28.75 17.63 -19.08
CA LEU A 558 29.08 16.22 -18.85
C LEU A 558 30.53 16.01 -18.45
N ASN A 559 31.49 16.72 -19.06
CA ASN A 559 32.90 16.61 -18.64
C ASN A 559 33.10 17.17 -17.22
N ALA A 560 32.36 18.21 -16.82
CA ALA A 560 32.38 18.70 -15.43
C ALA A 560 31.71 17.71 -14.45
N TYR A 561 30.61 17.06 -14.84
CA TYR A 561 29.96 16.04 -14.00
C TYR A 561 30.80 14.76 -13.86
N ASP A 562 31.45 14.27 -14.93
CA ASP A 562 32.40 13.16 -14.85
C ASP A 562 33.58 13.48 -13.91
N ALA A 563 34.12 14.70 -13.99
CA ALA A 563 35.17 15.19 -13.09
C ALA A 563 34.72 15.27 -11.62
N PHE A 564 33.44 15.54 -11.35
CA PHE A 564 32.84 15.41 -10.02
C PHE A 564 32.74 13.94 -9.59
N VAL A 565 32.14 13.08 -10.43
CA VAL A 565 31.93 11.65 -10.12
C VAL A 565 33.24 10.95 -9.76
N VAL A 566 34.32 11.12 -10.55
CA VAL A 566 35.61 10.43 -10.28
C VAL A 566 36.48 11.07 -9.19
N ARG A 567 36.11 12.26 -8.73
CA ARG A 567 36.76 12.93 -7.60
C ARG A 567 36.10 12.47 -6.30
N GLU A 568 34.77 12.53 -6.28
CA GLU A 568 33.93 12.53 -5.08
C GLU A 568 33.13 11.24 -4.85
N LEU A 569 32.69 10.56 -5.92
CA LEU A 569 31.73 9.44 -5.84
C LEU A 569 32.30 8.08 -6.24
N GLN A 570 33.40 8.03 -7.00
CA GLN A 570 34.08 6.79 -7.36
C GLN A 570 35.60 6.98 -7.34
N ASP A 571 36.34 5.99 -6.84
CA ASP A 571 37.80 6.00 -6.90
C ASP A 571 38.42 4.95 -7.84
N ARG A 572 39.76 4.94 -7.93
CA ARG A 572 40.53 4.09 -8.84
C ARG A 572 40.46 2.59 -8.50
N SER A 573 39.97 2.21 -7.33
CA SER A 573 39.74 0.80 -6.95
C SER A 573 38.39 0.27 -7.44
N GLY A 574 37.53 1.12 -8.01
CA GLY A 574 36.17 0.77 -8.35
C GLY A 574 35.18 0.91 -7.19
N GLU A 575 35.61 1.37 -6.01
CA GLU A 575 34.68 1.71 -4.92
C GLU A 575 33.80 2.91 -5.31
N VAL A 576 32.49 2.75 -5.11
CA VAL A 576 31.47 3.77 -5.32
C VAL A 576 30.90 4.18 -3.97
N PHE A 577 31.00 5.46 -3.66
CA PHE A 577 30.66 6.06 -2.37
C PHE A 577 29.20 6.54 -2.31
N ASN A 578 28.75 6.94 -1.12
CA ASN A 578 27.36 7.35 -0.91
C ASN A 578 27.12 8.82 -1.27
N GLY A 579 28.09 9.70 -1.06
CA GLY A 579 27.96 11.13 -1.37
C GLY A 579 29.31 11.83 -1.49
N ALA A 580 29.27 13.13 -1.76
CA ALA A 580 30.47 13.95 -1.97
C ALA A 580 31.42 13.93 -0.76
N GLY A 581 32.72 14.12 -1.01
CA GLY A 581 33.77 13.87 -0.03
C GLY A 581 33.99 12.39 0.28
N ARG A 582 33.49 11.48 -0.58
CA ARG A 582 33.51 10.01 -0.38
C ARG A 582 32.82 9.58 0.91
N ALA A 583 31.73 10.27 1.24
CA ALA A 583 31.05 10.16 2.52
C ALA A 583 30.02 9.01 2.57
N GLY A 584 29.68 8.61 3.79
CA GLY A 584 28.64 7.63 4.10
C GLY A 584 29.09 6.16 4.05
N PRO A 585 28.26 5.23 4.55
CA PRO A 585 28.53 3.80 4.46
C PRO A 585 28.42 3.30 3.00
N PRO A 586 29.14 2.23 2.60
CA PRO A 586 28.98 1.63 1.28
C PRO A 586 27.55 1.14 1.02
N ARG A 587 26.97 1.46 -0.14
CA ARG A 587 25.64 1.00 -0.59
C ARG A 587 25.72 0.36 -1.97
N LEU A 588 25.36 -0.92 -2.07
CA LEU A 588 25.51 -1.71 -3.30
C LEU A 588 24.68 -1.18 -4.48
N TYR A 589 23.53 -0.55 -4.24
CA TYR A 589 22.70 0.07 -5.29
C TYR A 589 23.43 1.15 -6.11
N ASN A 590 24.42 1.85 -5.53
CA ASN A 590 25.08 2.96 -6.21
C ASN A 590 25.97 2.50 -7.38
N TYR A 591 26.47 1.26 -7.31
CA TYR A 591 27.42 0.72 -8.29
C TYR A 591 26.79 0.50 -9.67
N PRO A 592 25.63 -0.17 -9.84
CA PRO A 592 24.91 -0.24 -11.12
C PRO A 592 24.73 1.11 -11.81
N TRP A 593 24.39 2.15 -11.06
CA TRP A 593 24.19 3.51 -11.60
C TRP A 593 25.51 4.14 -12.08
N ALA A 594 26.61 3.92 -11.36
CA ALA A 594 27.94 4.32 -11.83
C ALA A 594 28.38 3.55 -13.09
N VAL A 595 28.07 2.23 -13.17
CA VAL A 595 28.31 1.43 -14.39
C VAL A 595 27.51 2.00 -15.56
N GLN A 596 26.21 2.28 -15.39
CA GLN A 596 25.36 2.89 -16.41
C GLN A 596 25.87 4.26 -16.87
N PHE A 597 26.31 5.11 -15.93
CA PHE A 597 26.88 6.43 -16.25
C PHE A 597 28.13 6.31 -17.12
N HIS A 598 29.07 5.45 -16.74
CA HIS A 598 30.31 5.28 -17.50
C HIS A 598 30.09 4.59 -18.85
N LEU A 599 29.10 3.70 -18.99
CA LEU A 599 28.73 3.17 -20.32
C LEU A 599 28.11 4.25 -21.20
N ALA A 600 27.17 5.05 -20.68
CA ALA A 600 26.60 6.16 -21.44
C ALA A 600 27.67 7.18 -21.86
N MET A 601 28.65 7.49 -21.00
CA MET A 601 29.80 8.33 -21.34
C MET A 601 30.74 7.69 -22.37
N TYR A 602 30.96 6.37 -22.30
CA TYR A 602 31.74 5.63 -23.30
C TYR A 602 31.08 5.70 -24.69
N GLU A 603 29.78 5.45 -24.77
CA GLU A 603 29.02 5.53 -26.02
C GLU A 603 28.97 6.97 -26.56
N ALA A 604 28.84 7.97 -25.68
CA ALA A 604 28.72 9.38 -26.05
C ALA A 604 30.03 10.01 -26.56
N PHE A 605 31.20 9.63 -26.00
CA PHE A 605 32.49 10.23 -26.32
C PHE A 605 33.53 9.26 -26.95
N GLY A 606 33.26 7.96 -26.97
CA GLY A 606 34.15 6.93 -27.51
C GLY A 606 35.44 6.67 -26.71
N ARG A 607 35.60 7.25 -25.51
CA ARG A 607 36.88 7.25 -24.78
C ARG A 607 37.05 6.01 -23.87
N PRO A 608 38.09 5.16 -24.08
CA PRO A 608 38.21 3.88 -23.35
C PRO A 608 38.36 3.97 -21.83
N GLU A 609 38.70 5.12 -21.26
CA GLU A 609 38.73 5.31 -19.81
C GLU A 609 37.35 5.19 -19.16
N HIS A 610 36.26 5.55 -19.84
CA HIS A 610 34.91 5.39 -19.31
C HIS A 610 34.56 3.89 -19.22
N LEU A 611 34.76 3.10 -20.28
CA LEU A 611 34.58 1.64 -20.22
C LEU A 611 35.42 0.97 -19.13
N ARG A 612 36.65 1.48 -18.88
CA ARG A 612 37.48 1.01 -17.75
C ARG A 612 36.84 1.33 -16.39
N ARG A 613 36.30 2.53 -16.19
CA ARG A 613 35.62 2.90 -14.93
C ARG A 613 34.32 2.13 -14.70
N ALA A 614 33.59 1.81 -15.78
CA ALA A 614 32.43 0.91 -15.73
C ALA A 614 32.85 -0.50 -15.26
N MET A 615 33.94 -1.04 -15.82
CA MET A 615 34.51 -2.32 -15.41
C MET A 615 34.95 -2.36 -13.94
N GLU A 616 35.67 -1.35 -13.46
CA GLU A 616 36.10 -1.34 -12.05
C GLU A 616 34.92 -1.16 -11.09
N ALA A 617 33.89 -0.38 -11.44
CA ALA A 617 32.65 -0.33 -10.66
C ALA A 617 31.93 -1.69 -10.62
N ALA A 618 31.84 -2.40 -11.75
CA ALA A 618 31.24 -3.73 -11.80
C ALA A 618 32.02 -4.75 -10.95
N ARG A 619 33.36 -4.72 -10.99
CA ARG A 619 34.21 -5.53 -10.08
C ARG A 619 33.98 -5.15 -8.62
N GLY A 620 34.02 -3.86 -8.29
CA GLY A 620 33.84 -3.34 -6.95
C GLY A 620 32.49 -3.72 -6.31
N TYR A 621 31.44 -3.85 -7.12
CA TYR A 621 30.13 -4.39 -6.72
C TYR A 621 30.21 -5.89 -6.37
N TYR A 622 30.77 -6.71 -7.25
CA TYR A 622 30.85 -8.16 -7.03
C TYR A 622 31.83 -8.57 -5.93
N ASP A 623 32.95 -7.87 -5.79
CA ASP A 623 33.93 -8.14 -4.74
C ASP A 623 33.38 -7.76 -3.34
N ARG A 624 32.27 -7.02 -3.27
CA ARG A 624 31.50 -6.71 -2.06
C ARG A 624 30.25 -7.60 -1.87
N GLY A 625 30.17 -8.74 -2.56
CA GLY A 625 29.08 -9.72 -2.42
C GLY A 625 27.84 -9.45 -3.27
N GLY A 626 27.97 -8.61 -4.29
CA GLY A 626 26.87 -8.20 -5.17
C GLY A 626 26.19 -9.33 -5.95
N GLU A 627 26.75 -10.55 -6.00
CA GLU A 627 26.08 -11.70 -6.62
C GLU A 627 24.89 -12.24 -5.81
N ARG A 628 24.68 -11.75 -4.58
CA ARG A 628 23.55 -12.12 -3.71
C ARG A 628 22.50 -11.01 -3.59
N PHE A 629 22.65 -9.92 -4.33
CA PHE A 629 21.94 -8.67 -4.09
C PHE A 629 21.05 -8.27 -5.27
N TYR A 630 19.83 -7.85 -4.98
CA TYR A 630 18.82 -7.50 -5.97
C TYR A 630 19.03 -6.05 -6.47
N CYS A 631 20.00 -5.85 -7.36
CA CYS A 631 20.40 -4.51 -7.80
C CYS A 631 19.50 -3.92 -8.91
N ILE A 632 19.02 -2.70 -8.69
CA ILE A 632 18.31 -1.91 -9.71
C ILE A 632 19.27 -1.54 -10.86
N GLY A 633 19.01 -2.07 -12.04
CA GLY A 633 19.63 -1.61 -13.29
C GLY A 633 21.12 -1.92 -13.47
N MET A 634 21.56 -3.15 -13.18
CA MET A 634 22.88 -3.62 -13.64
C MET A 634 22.83 -3.86 -15.16
N PRO A 635 23.62 -3.14 -16.00
CA PRO A 635 23.50 -3.19 -17.46
C PRO A 635 24.33 -4.34 -18.05
N VAL A 636 23.87 -5.57 -17.84
CA VAL A 636 24.54 -6.83 -18.22
C VAL A 636 24.79 -6.89 -19.74
N ALA A 637 23.74 -6.72 -20.54
CA ALA A 637 23.83 -6.89 -22.00
C ALA A 637 24.68 -5.79 -22.65
N ALA A 638 24.53 -4.55 -22.19
CA ALA A 638 25.31 -3.41 -22.67
C ALA A 638 26.80 -3.55 -22.32
N LEU A 639 27.15 -3.85 -21.07
CA LEU A 639 28.55 -4.00 -20.66
C LEU A 639 29.26 -5.10 -21.46
N LEU A 640 28.63 -6.27 -21.62
CA LEU A 640 29.25 -7.39 -22.34
C LEU A 640 29.46 -7.07 -23.83
N ARG A 641 28.48 -6.40 -24.47
CA ARG A 641 28.57 -5.95 -25.86
C ARG A 641 29.67 -4.91 -26.07
N ASP A 642 29.81 -3.96 -25.17
CA ASP A 642 30.77 -2.87 -25.31
C ASP A 642 32.21 -3.36 -25.04
N LEU A 643 32.38 -4.35 -24.15
CA LEU A 643 33.64 -5.09 -23.98
C LEU A 643 34.01 -5.92 -25.22
N ASP A 644 33.04 -6.57 -25.87
CA ASP A 644 33.26 -7.25 -27.16
C ASP A 644 33.71 -6.25 -28.23
N ALA A 645 33.01 -5.12 -28.37
CA ALA A 645 33.33 -4.08 -29.35
C ALA A 645 34.72 -3.45 -29.12
N ALA A 646 35.15 -3.33 -27.86
CA ALA A 646 36.50 -2.88 -27.49
C ALA A 646 37.59 -3.96 -27.60
N GLY A 647 37.22 -5.24 -27.86
CA GLY A 647 38.14 -6.37 -27.91
C GLY A 647 38.67 -6.85 -26.54
N TRP A 648 38.00 -6.49 -25.44
CA TRP A 648 38.42 -6.78 -24.06
C TRP A 648 37.95 -8.18 -23.63
N THR A 649 38.44 -9.20 -24.34
CA THR A 649 37.97 -10.59 -24.25
C THR A 649 38.11 -11.20 -22.85
N ASN A 650 39.14 -10.82 -22.09
CA ASN A 650 39.37 -11.36 -20.74
C ASN A 650 38.37 -10.78 -19.74
N GLU A 651 38.18 -9.46 -19.77
CA GLU A 651 37.24 -8.68 -18.98
C GLU A 651 35.80 -9.14 -19.25
N ARG A 652 35.45 -9.33 -20.53
CA ARG A 652 34.16 -9.87 -20.98
C ARG A 652 33.90 -11.29 -20.43
N LYS A 653 34.91 -12.17 -20.44
CA LYS A 653 34.82 -13.51 -19.87
C LYS A 653 34.67 -13.47 -18.34
N GLU A 654 35.38 -12.56 -17.66
CA GLU A 654 35.24 -12.35 -16.21
C GLU A 654 33.82 -11.89 -15.85
N MET A 655 33.31 -10.85 -16.51
CA MET A 655 31.98 -10.30 -16.23
C MET A 655 30.87 -11.30 -16.56
N LEU A 656 30.96 -12.02 -17.68
CA LEU A 656 29.99 -13.07 -18.02
C LEU A 656 29.92 -14.16 -16.93
N ALA A 657 31.06 -14.56 -16.35
CA ALA A 657 31.10 -15.52 -15.26
C ALA A 657 30.47 -14.96 -13.96
N ARG A 658 30.73 -13.68 -13.64
CA ARG A 658 30.13 -13.01 -12.47
C ARG A 658 28.61 -12.83 -12.64
N PHE A 659 28.14 -12.42 -13.82
CA PHE A 659 26.71 -12.33 -14.15
C PHE A 659 26.02 -13.69 -14.12
N GLY A 660 26.66 -14.74 -14.66
CA GLY A 660 26.14 -16.11 -14.56
C GLY A 660 26.01 -16.60 -13.12
N LYS A 661 27.00 -16.35 -12.27
CA LYS A 661 26.92 -16.64 -10.82
C LYS A 661 25.78 -15.87 -10.16
N HIS A 662 25.61 -14.59 -10.50
CA HIS A 662 24.56 -13.73 -9.97
C HIS A 662 23.16 -14.24 -10.36
N ALA A 663 22.91 -14.45 -11.65
CA ALA A 663 21.63 -14.97 -12.14
C ALA A 663 21.29 -16.35 -11.53
N ALA A 664 22.27 -17.26 -11.46
CA ALA A 664 22.07 -18.55 -10.80
C ALA A 664 21.76 -18.43 -9.29
N THR A 665 22.32 -17.42 -8.61
CA THR A 665 22.03 -17.15 -7.19
C THR A 665 20.61 -16.63 -7.00
N LEU A 666 20.16 -15.68 -7.82
CA LEU A 666 18.79 -15.16 -7.76
C LEU A 666 17.75 -16.24 -8.13
N ALA A 667 18.02 -17.04 -9.17
CA ALA A 667 17.17 -18.17 -9.55
C ALA A 667 17.08 -19.24 -8.45
N ALA A 668 18.17 -19.47 -7.70
CA ALA A 668 18.17 -20.39 -6.56
C ALA A 668 17.42 -19.85 -5.33
N PHE A 669 17.36 -18.54 -5.13
CA PHE A 669 16.47 -17.93 -4.13
C PHE A 669 15.00 -18.01 -4.59
N GLY A 670 14.72 -17.84 -5.88
CA GLY A 670 13.37 -17.91 -6.44
C GLY A 670 12.45 -16.87 -5.82
N ARG A 671 11.54 -17.31 -4.94
CA ARG A 671 10.61 -16.44 -4.18
C ARG A 671 11.07 -16.10 -2.76
N ALA A 672 12.20 -16.66 -2.30
CA ALA A 672 12.73 -16.46 -0.95
C ALA A 672 13.59 -15.19 -0.85
N TYR A 673 12.99 -14.02 -1.13
CA TYR A 673 13.69 -12.74 -1.13
C TYR A 673 14.23 -12.40 0.28
N PRO A 674 15.53 -12.05 0.42
CA PRO A 674 16.08 -11.50 1.65
C PRO A 674 15.42 -10.16 2.02
N LYS A 675 15.40 -9.83 3.31
CA LYS A 675 14.93 -8.52 3.78
C LYS A 675 15.94 -7.43 3.40
N HIS A 676 15.43 -6.34 2.82
CA HIS A 676 16.19 -5.16 2.40
C HIS A 676 15.61 -3.87 3.03
N GLU A 677 15.90 -2.70 2.47
CA GLU A 677 15.36 -1.39 2.95
C GLU A 677 13.82 -1.42 3.04
N VAL A 678 13.17 -2.05 2.06
CA VAL A 678 11.80 -2.60 2.13
C VAL A 678 11.91 -4.13 2.03
N ASN A 679 11.10 -4.89 2.78
CA ASN A 679 11.29 -6.34 2.90
C ASN A 679 10.78 -7.15 1.70
N TYR A 680 9.85 -6.59 0.93
CA TYR A 680 9.29 -7.17 -0.29
C TYR A 680 8.67 -6.04 -1.10
N GLU A 681 9.21 -5.74 -2.28
CA GLU A 681 8.72 -4.65 -3.12
C GLU A 681 9.02 -4.92 -4.61
N GLN A 682 8.38 -4.14 -5.49
CA GLN A 682 8.58 -4.22 -6.93
C GLN A 682 10.05 -3.99 -7.34
N SER A 683 10.81 -3.12 -6.65
CA SER A 683 12.23 -2.89 -7.01
C SER A 683 13.19 -3.99 -6.54
N ILE A 684 12.68 -5.08 -5.94
CA ILE A 684 13.41 -6.33 -5.72
C ILE A 684 13.08 -7.34 -6.83
N VAL A 685 11.78 -7.55 -7.11
CA VAL A 685 11.31 -8.55 -8.09
C VAL A 685 11.66 -8.14 -9.52
N GLY A 686 11.45 -6.86 -9.87
CA GLY A 686 11.68 -6.33 -11.21
C GLY A 686 13.14 -6.47 -11.68
N PRO A 687 14.15 -6.07 -10.88
CA PRO A 687 15.53 -6.20 -11.30
C PRO A 687 16.04 -7.65 -11.37
N ALA A 688 15.48 -8.57 -10.57
CA ALA A 688 15.79 -10.00 -10.71
C ALA A 688 15.35 -10.52 -12.08
N ALA A 689 14.11 -10.22 -12.50
CA ALA A 689 13.61 -10.56 -13.82
C ALA A 689 14.50 -9.96 -14.92
N ARG A 690 14.77 -8.64 -14.83
CA ARG A 690 15.58 -7.92 -15.83
C ARG A 690 16.98 -8.50 -15.99
N LEU A 691 17.69 -8.78 -14.89
CA LEU A 691 19.06 -9.30 -14.94
C LEU A 691 19.13 -10.67 -15.65
N MET A 692 18.14 -11.54 -15.40
CA MET A 692 18.05 -12.85 -16.05
C MET A 692 17.66 -12.71 -17.53
N LEU A 693 16.80 -11.76 -17.91
CA LEU A 693 16.44 -11.48 -19.30
C LEU A 693 17.62 -10.92 -20.11
N GLU A 694 18.39 -9.97 -19.56
CA GLU A 694 19.58 -9.44 -20.24
C GLU A 694 20.67 -10.52 -20.41
N LEU A 695 20.86 -11.38 -19.41
CA LEU A 695 21.80 -12.50 -19.54
C LEU A 695 21.27 -13.55 -20.54
N TYR A 696 19.95 -13.76 -20.62
CA TYR A 696 19.33 -14.60 -21.64
C TYR A 696 19.55 -14.04 -23.05
N GLU A 697 19.42 -12.73 -23.29
CA GLU A 697 19.73 -12.11 -24.59
C GLU A 697 21.16 -12.45 -25.06
N VAL A 698 22.13 -12.42 -24.15
CA VAL A 698 23.55 -12.65 -24.49
C VAL A 698 23.90 -14.15 -24.61
N THR A 699 23.19 -15.05 -23.92
CA THR A 699 23.60 -16.46 -23.79
C THR A 699 22.67 -17.46 -24.48
N GLY A 700 21.39 -17.14 -24.67
CA GLY A 700 20.36 -18.06 -25.14
C GLY A 700 19.99 -19.19 -24.17
N ASP A 701 20.46 -19.19 -22.91
CA ASP A 701 20.10 -20.24 -21.94
C ASP A 701 18.64 -20.09 -21.47
N GLY A 702 17.75 -20.93 -22.02
CA GLY A 702 16.33 -20.94 -21.69
C GLY A 702 15.99 -21.15 -20.22
N LYS A 703 16.93 -21.63 -19.38
CA LYS A 703 16.73 -21.67 -17.91
C LYS A 703 16.63 -20.27 -17.31
N LEU A 704 17.36 -19.30 -17.86
CA LEU A 704 17.29 -17.89 -17.44
C LEU A 704 15.94 -17.28 -17.81
N LEU A 705 15.41 -17.61 -18.99
CA LEU A 705 14.08 -17.17 -19.42
C LEU A 705 12.99 -17.74 -18.48
N GLY A 706 13.00 -19.04 -18.20
CA GLY A 706 12.03 -19.65 -17.28
C GLY A 706 12.12 -19.09 -15.85
N ALA A 707 13.33 -18.84 -15.35
CA ALA A 707 13.51 -18.19 -14.04
C ALA A 707 13.04 -16.73 -14.04
N ALA A 708 13.19 -16.00 -15.16
CA ALA A 708 12.63 -14.66 -15.31
C ALA A 708 11.10 -14.67 -15.39
N GLU A 709 10.49 -15.63 -16.10
CA GLU A 709 9.03 -15.81 -16.15
C GLU A 709 8.41 -16.02 -14.77
N ASP A 710 9.09 -16.75 -13.87
CA ASP A 710 8.63 -16.92 -12.49
C ASP A 710 8.69 -15.63 -11.64
N GLN A 711 9.62 -14.73 -11.95
CA GLN A 711 9.66 -13.38 -11.35
C GLN A 711 8.60 -12.46 -11.96
N LEU A 712 8.40 -12.51 -13.30
CA LEU A 712 7.43 -11.69 -14.02
C LEU A 712 5.99 -11.94 -13.54
N LYS A 713 5.62 -13.19 -13.26
CA LYS A 713 4.32 -13.56 -12.66
C LYS A 713 4.05 -12.84 -11.34
N LEU A 714 5.08 -12.61 -10.52
CA LEU A 714 4.96 -11.86 -9.27
C LEU A 714 5.00 -10.35 -9.50
N LEU A 715 5.83 -9.89 -10.45
CA LEU A 715 5.96 -8.49 -10.83
C LEU A 715 4.63 -7.91 -11.33
N GLU A 716 3.85 -8.69 -12.09
CA GLU A 716 2.53 -8.31 -12.58
C GLU A 716 1.50 -8.07 -11.46
N LEU A 717 1.65 -8.68 -10.28
CA LEU A 717 0.69 -8.53 -9.18
C LEU A 717 0.77 -7.15 -8.51
N PHE A 718 1.92 -6.47 -8.65
CA PHE A 718 2.09 -5.08 -8.21
C PHE A 718 1.34 -4.08 -9.11
N ASN A 719 0.92 -4.50 -10.31
CA ASN A 719 0.39 -3.62 -11.34
C ASN A 719 -1.14 -3.62 -11.35
N GLY A 720 -1.74 -2.43 -11.30
CA GLY A 720 -3.18 -2.25 -11.41
C GLY A 720 -3.67 -2.13 -12.86
N ARG A 721 -4.96 -2.40 -13.10
CA ARG A 721 -5.62 -2.26 -14.43
C ARG A 721 -6.57 -1.05 -14.53
N GLN A 722 -6.52 -0.14 -13.56
CA GLN A 722 -7.38 1.05 -13.51
C GLN A 722 -7.21 1.91 -14.77
N PRO A 723 -8.28 2.57 -15.28
CA PRO A 723 -8.20 3.40 -16.47
C PRO A 723 -7.67 4.81 -16.15
N ASP A 724 -6.45 4.89 -15.66
CA ASP A 724 -5.80 6.14 -15.23
C ASP A 724 -4.30 6.03 -15.51
N TYR A 725 -3.70 7.01 -16.20
CA TYR A 725 -2.27 6.97 -16.51
C TYR A 725 -1.38 6.89 -15.26
N HIS A 726 -1.85 7.36 -14.09
CA HIS A 726 -1.11 7.21 -12.83
C HIS A 726 -1.05 5.76 -12.34
N LEU A 727 -2.01 4.92 -12.72
CA LEU A 727 -2.28 3.61 -12.14
C LEU A 727 -2.16 2.44 -13.14
N HIS A 728 -2.43 2.68 -14.42
CA HIS A 728 -2.54 1.62 -15.42
C HIS A 728 -1.18 0.96 -15.68
N ASP A 729 -1.08 -0.31 -15.29
CA ASP A 729 0.15 -1.10 -15.25
C ASP A 729 1.28 -0.50 -14.38
N ILE A 730 0.99 0.55 -13.59
CA ILE A 730 1.95 1.17 -12.69
C ILE A 730 2.01 0.38 -11.39
N ALA A 731 3.21 -0.06 -11.04
CA ALA A 731 3.47 -0.84 -9.84
C ALA A 731 3.20 -0.05 -8.55
N ILE A 732 2.55 -0.70 -7.58
CA ILE A 732 2.34 -0.18 -6.22
C ILE A 732 3.67 0.22 -5.58
N ARG A 733 3.77 1.51 -5.25
CA ARG A 733 4.81 2.12 -4.41
C ARG A 733 4.14 3.14 -3.50
N HIS A 734 4.66 3.32 -2.29
CA HIS A 734 3.99 4.17 -1.30
C HIS A 734 4.90 4.79 -0.24
N TRP A 735 6.16 5.11 -0.53
CA TRP A 735 7.05 5.73 0.46
C TRP A 735 7.99 6.78 -0.10
N ASP A 736 8.11 6.86 -1.42
CA ASP A 736 9.21 7.58 -2.05
C ASP A 736 9.18 9.09 -1.72
N ASP A 737 8.01 9.73 -1.66
CA ASP A 737 7.90 11.14 -1.27
C ASP A 737 8.43 11.41 0.16
N PHE A 738 8.32 10.46 1.10
CA PHE A 738 8.92 10.62 2.44
C PHE A 738 10.45 10.68 2.42
N TRP A 739 11.07 9.94 1.50
CA TRP A 739 12.52 9.76 1.43
C TRP A 739 13.19 10.72 0.45
N PHE A 740 12.52 11.09 -0.65
CA PHE A 740 13.09 11.87 -1.75
C PHE A 740 12.42 13.23 -1.96
N GLY A 741 11.20 13.43 -1.46
CA GLY A 741 10.40 14.63 -1.68
C GLY A 741 10.54 15.71 -0.61
N LYS A 742 10.19 16.95 -0.98
CA LYS A 742 10.14 18.11 -0.09
C LYS A 742 9.08 17.99 0.99
N ARG A 743 7.89 17.51 0.60
CA ARG A 743 6.72 17.44 1.49
C ARG A 743 6.82 16.28 2.49
N ARG A 744 7.67 15.30 2.21
CA ARG A 744 7.98 14.17 3.07
C ARG A 744 6.73 13.41 3.52
N LEU A 745 5.77 13.21 2.63
CA LEU A 745 4.53 12.53 2.92
C LEU A 745 4.63 11.05 2.55
N TYR A 746 4.60 10.20 3.56
CA TYR A 746 4.27 8.79 3.37
C TYR A 746 2.89 8.68 2.72
N GLY A 747 2.80 8.09 1.53
CA GLY A 747 1.55 7.87 0.79
C GLY A 747 1.78 7.10 -0.50
N ASP A 748 0.73 6.58 -1.14
CA ASP A 748 0.84 5.96 -2.47
C ASP A 748 1.44 6.95 -3.49
N THR A 749 2.50 6.53 -4.18
CA THR A 749 3.27 7.32 -5.13
C THR A 749 3.05 6.81 -6.56
N PHE A 750 2.07 7.41 -7.25
CA PHE A 750 1.55 6.91 -8.53
C PHE A 750 1.53 8.01 -9.62
N PRO A 751 2.39 7.94 -10.66
CA PRO A 751 3.53 7.04 -10.76
C PRO A 751 4.66 7.50 -9.84
N HIS A 752 5.49 6.53 -9.45
CA HIS A 752 6.87 6.78 -9.06
C HIS A 752 7.79 6.15 -10.09
N TYR A 753 8.90 6.80 -10.40
CA TYR A 753 9.74 6.48 -11.55
C TYR A 753 10.30 5.05 -11.54
N TRP A 754 10.50 4.41 -10.37
CA TRP A 754 10.92 3.00 -10.31
C TRP A 754 9.87 2.01 -10.86
N SER A 755 8.62 2.41 -11.07
CA SER A 755 7.65 1.62 -11.85
C SER A 755 8.16 1.32 -13.28
N THR A 756 9.03 2.17 -13.84
CA THR A 756 9.68 1.93 -15.14
C THR A 756 10.57 0.68 -15.17
N ILE A 757 11.05 0.16 -14.03
CA ILE A 757 11.74 -1.14 -13.96
C ILE A 757 10.83 -2.25 -14.52
N THR A 758 9.53 -2.20 -14.17
CA THR A 758 8.52 -3.12 -14.70
C THR A 758 8.33 -2.91 -16.21
N GLY A 759 8.25 -1.66 -16.65
CA GLY A 759 8.15 -1.30 -18.07
C GLY A 759 9.29 -1.86 -18.92
N GLN A 760 10.52 -1.72 -18.44
CA GLN A 760 11.71 -2.27 -19.11
C GLN A 760 11.75 -3.81 -19.09
N ALA A 761 11.41 -4.44 -17.97
CA ALA A 761 11.36 -5.91 -17.87
C ALA A 761 10.30 -6.51 -18.81
N PHE A 762 9.11 -5.91 -18.86
CA PHE A 762 8.03 -6.34 -19.76
C PHE A 762 8.39 -6.10 -21.23
N SER A 763 8.97 -4.94 -21.59
CA SER A 763 9.38 -4.67 -22.97
C SER A 763 10.49 -5.64 -23.43
N LEU A 764 11.51 -5.87 -22.60
CA LEU A 764 12.58 -6.82 -22.91
C LEU A 764 12.06 -8.26 -23.04
N TYR A 765 11.23 -8.74 -22.10
CA TYR A 765 10.60 -10.06 -22.19
C TYR A 765 9.70 -10.19 -23.43
N GLY A 766 8.90 -9.16 -23.73
CA GLY A 766 8.04 -9.11 -24.90
C GLY A 766 8.80 -9.34 -26.20
N ARG A 767 9.95 -8.66 -26.37
CA ARG A 767 10.85 -8.85 -27.52
C ARG A 767 11.52 -10.22 -27.54
N LEU A 768 12.06 -10.68 -26.41
CA LEU A 768 12.86 -11.92 -26.33
C LEU A 768 12.02 -13.20 -26.42
N ALA A 769 10.79 -13.18 -25.88
CA ALA A 769 9.88 -14.32 -25.85
C ALA A 769 8.77 -14.27 -26.93
N GLY A 770 8.74 -13.22 -27.76
CA GLY A 770 7.72 -13.03 -28.80
C GLY A 770 6.32 -12.78 -28.25
N LYS A 771 6.22 -11.98 -27.17
CA LYS A 771 4.98 -11.63 -26.47
C LYS A 771 4.66 -10.14 -26.68
N PRO A 772 4.03 -9.75 -27.81
CA PRO A 772 3.80 -8.34 -28.16
C PRO A 772 2.96 -7.59 -27.12
N ASP A 773 2.08 -8.27 -26.38
CA ASP A 773 1.26 -7.66 -25.34
C ASP A 773 2.12 -7.16 -24.16
N TYR A 774 3.15 -7.90 -23.76
CA TYR A 774 4.13 -7.43 -22.76
C TYR A 774 4.98 -6.29 -23.31
N GLU A 775 5.30 -6.29 -24.61
CA GLU A 775 6.03 -5.19 -25.25
C GLU A 775 5.20 -3.90 -25.34
N ALA A 776 3.89 -4.02 -25.56
CA ALA A 776 2.95 -2.90 -25.52
C ALA A 776 2.78 -2.35 -24.10
N ARG A 777 2.45 -3.22 -23.12
CA ARG A 777 2.34 -2.86 -21.69
C ARG A 777 3.63 -2.23 -21.17
N GLY A 778 4.77 -2.83 -21.50
CA GLY A 778 6.09 -2.34 -21.11
C GLY A 778 6.35 -0.91 -21.54
N ARG A 779 6.04 -0.57 -22.81
CA ARG A 779 6.15 0.80 -23.33
C ARG A 779 5.12 1.74 -22.72
N ALA A 780 3.87 1.30 -22.53
CA ALA A 780 2.84 2.11 -21.89
C ALA A 780 3.22 2.53 -20.47
N ILE A 781 3.88 1.66 -19.68
CA ILE A 781 4.43 2.02 -18.36
C ILE A 781 5.45 3.17 -18.47
N LEU A 782 6.35 3.12 -19.47
CA LEU A 782 7.34 4.18 -19.69
C LEU A 782 6.68 5.50 -20.12
N GLU A 783 5.68 5.44 -21.00
CA GLU A 783 4.90 6.60 -21.45
C GLU A 783 4.06 7.21 -20.30
N ASN A 784 3.47 6.39 -19.43
CA ASN A 784 2.69 6.82 -18.26
C ASN A 784 3.56 7.59 -17.24
N ASN A 785 4.84 7.26 -17.10
CA ASN A 785 5.77 7.97 -16.23
C ASN A 785 6.20 9.36 -16.77
N LEU A 786 5.88 9.71 -18.02
CA LEU A 786 6.24 11.02 -18.60
C LEU A 786 5.50 12.18 -17.94
N CYS A 787 4.43 11.93 -17.17
CA CYS A 787 3.69 12.97 -16.45
C CYS A 787 4.51 13.67 -15.36
N ALA A 788 5.62 13.08 -14.91
CA ALA A 788 6.53 13.65 -13.93
C ALA A 788 7.40 14.80 -14.48
N PHE A 789 7.28 15.15 -15.75
CA PHE A 789 8.09 16.17 -16.44
C PHE A 789 7.20 17.19 -17.14
N THR A 790 7.54 18.48 -17.01
CA THR A 790 6.78 19.57 -17.61
C THR A 790 7.38 20.04 -18.95
N PRO A 791 6.60 20.71 -19.82
CA PRO A 791 7.07 21.23 -21.10
C PRO A 791 8.29 22.16 -21.02
N ASP A 792 8.48 22.87 -19.90
CA ASP A 792 9.58 23.80 -19.64
C ASP A 792 10.80 23.16 -18.96
N GLY A 793 10.76 21.84 -18.68
CA GLY A 793 11.90 21.07 -18.18
C GLY A 793 11.98 20.91 -16.66
N HIS A 794 11.05 21.49 -15.89
CA HIS A 794 10.85 21.09 -14.49
C HIS A 794 10.42 19.62 -14.41
N ALA A 795 10.59 19.02 -13.24
CA ALA A 795 10.23 17.64 -12.98
C ALA A 795 9.93 17.43 -11.48
N SER A 796 9.34 16.29 -11.14
CA SER A 796 8.95 15.94 -9.76
C SER A 796 9.32 14.50 -9.41
N CYS A 797 9.84 14.27 -8.21
CA CYS A 797 10.27 12.94 -7.76
C CYS A 797 9.10 11.96 -7.55
N ALA A 798 7.91 12.45 -7.19
CA ALA A 798 6.74 11.62 -6.91
C ALA A 798 5.42 12.38 -7.10
N TYR A 799 4.37 11.67 -7.52
CA TYR A 799 2.99 12.12 -7.37
C TYR A 799 2.32 11.38 -6.21
N VAL A 800 1.98 12.09 -5.13
CA VAL A 800 1.22 11.50 -4.01
C VAL A 800 -0.25 11.42 -4.41
N TYR A 801 -0.77 10.21 -4.64
CA TYR A 801 -2.06 9.99 -5.30
C TYR A 801 -3.33 10.04 -4.41
N PRO A 802 -3.32 9.57 -3.15
CA PRO A 802 -4.53 9.57 -2.31
C PRO A 802 -5.04 10.99 -2.04
N LEU A 803 -6.33 11.13 -1.72
CA LEU A 803 -6.90 12.43 -1.34
C LEU A 803 -6.23 13.00 -0.09
N THR A 804 -6.03 12.15 0.93
CA THR A 804 -5.20 12.46 2.09
C THR A 804 -4.41 11.25 2.56
N VAL A 805 -3.33 11.51 3.31
CA VAL A 805 -2.66 10.49 4.13
C VAL A 805 -2.49 10.97 5.56
N ASN A 806 -3.01 10.22 6.52
CA ASN A 806 -3.14 10.61 7.92
C ASN A 806 -3.74 12.04 8.08
N GLY A 807 -4.69 12.39 7.22
CA GLY A 807 -5.34 13.72 7.16
C GLY A 807 -4.54 14.83 6.46
N GLN A 808 -3.29 14.61 6.06
CA GLN A 808 -2.52 15.56 5.24
C GLN A 808 -2.95 15.46 3.76
N PRO A 809 -3.16 16.58 3.03
CA PRO A 809 -3.57 16.54 1.63
C PRO A 809 -2.56 15.82 0.72
N GLY A 810 -3.06 14.95 -0.15
CA GLY A 810 -2.32 14.40 -1.30
C GLY A 810 -2.78 15.03 -2.60
N ARG A 811 -2.81 14.24 -3.69
CA ARG A 811 -3.07 14.65 -5.08
C ARG A 811 -2.12 15.78 -5.57
N PHE A 812 -0.83 15.64 -5.31
CA PHE A 812 0.19 16.61 -5.74
C PHE A 812 1.44 15.94 -6.30
N PHE A 813 2.07 16.60 -7.29
CA PHE A 813 3.47 16.38 -7.64
C PHE A 813 4.35 17.08 -6.61
N ASP A 814 5.31 16.40 -6.01
CA ASP A 814 6.22 17.00 -5.03
C ASP A 814 7.07 18.12 -5.68
N PRO A 815 7.31 19.25 -4.98
CA PRO A 815 8.12 20.35 -5.50
C PRO A 815 9.58 20.05 -5.83
N TRP A 816 10.15 18.90 -5.42
CA TRP A 816 11.54 18.59 -5.72
C TRP A 816 11.72 17.74 -6.99
N ALA A 817 12.56 18.25 -7.88
CA ALA A 817 13.21 17.45 -8.92
C ALA A 817 14.44 16.78 -8.29
N ASN A 818 14.35 15.50 -7.94
CA ASN A 818 15.39 14.75 -7.22
C ASN A 818 16.05 13.68 -8.12
N ASP A 819 15.31 12.63 -8.42
CA ASP A 819 15.82 11.36 -8.95
C ASP A 819 14.94 10.74 -10.05
N GLN A 820 13.78 11.33 -10.36
CA GLN A 820 12.84 10.86 -11.38
C GLN A 820 13.42 10.72 -12.80
N ASP A 821 14.54 11.36 -13.12
CA ASP A 821 15.18 11.34 -14.45
C ASP A 821 15.51 9.93 -14.96
N TRP A 822 15.58 8.93 -14.08
CA TRP A 822 15.64 7.52 -14.46
C TRP A 822 14.46 7.05 -15.33
N ALA A 823 13.29 7.67 -15.26
CA ALA A 823 12.18 7.37 -16.17
C ALA A 823 12.52 7.71 -17.63
N LEU A 824 13.19 8.84 -17.87
CA LEU A 824 13.63 9.23 -19.21
C LEU A 824 14.85 8.42 -19.67
N VAL A 825 15.74 8.04 -18.74
CA VAL A 825 16.79 7.04 -19.01
C VAL A 825 16.17 5.73 -19.48
N ALA A 826 15.14 5.25 -18.80
CA ALA A 826 14.47 4.00 -19.12
C ALA A 826 13.81 4.02 -20.50
N TRP A 827 13.16 5.14 -20.85
CA TRP A 827 12.58 5.38 -22.17
C TRP A 827 13.64 5.43 -23.29
N LEU A 828 14.77 6.13 -23.08
CA LEU A 828 15.85 6.19 -24.05
C LEU A 828 16.52 4.83 -24.27
N GLN A 829 16.73 4.06 -23.20
CA GLN A 829 17.28 2.69 -23.30
C GLN A 829 16.34 1.80 -24.12
N GLU A 830 15.03 1.80 -23.81
CA GLU A 830 14.05 0.97 -24.52
C GLU A 830 14.02 1.27 -26.02
N LYS A 831 13.96 2.56 -26.39
CA LYS A 831 13.98 3.01 -27.79
C LYS A 831 15.25 2.57 -28.54
N ARG A 832 16.40 2.58 -27.86
CA ARG A 832 17.69 2.14 -28.43
C ARG A 832 17.74 0.63 -28.61
N ASP A 833 17.27 -0.14 -27.63
CA ASP A 833 17.21 -1.60 -27.70
C ASP A 833 16.27 -2.07 -28.81
N ALA A 834 15.11 -1.43 -28.98
CA ALA A 834 14.17 -1.70 -30.07
C ALA A 834 14.77 -1.40 -31.46
N ALA A 835 15.52 -0.32 -31.60
CA ALA A 835 16.24 0.01 -32.83
C ALA A 835 17.36 -1.02 -33.14
N ALA A 836 18.13 -1.44 -32.12
CA ALA A 836 19.17 -2.45 -32.25
C ALA A 836 18.62 -3.86 -32.54
N ALA A 837 17.44 -4.22 -32.02
CA ALA A 837 16.76 -5.45 -32.36
C ALA A 837 16.26 -5.47 -33.82
N THR A 838 15.85 -4.30 -34.34
CA THR A 838 15.39 -4.15 -35.72
C THR A 838 16.53 -4.27 -36.74
N SER A 839 17.74 -3.79 -36.42
CA SER A 839 18.92 -3.91 -37.30
C SER A 839 19.62 -5.28 -37.26
N ARG A 840 19.20 -6.17 -36.34
CA ARG A 840 19.64 -7.58 -36.26
C ARG A 840 18.73 -8.57 -37.00
N ARG A 841 17.59 -8.10 -37.53
CA ARG A 841 16.62 -8.88 -38.33
C ARG A 841 16.75 -8.56 -39.81
#